data_AF-A0AAE8MR61-F1
#
_entry.id   AF-A0AAE8MR61-F1
#
_cell.length_a   1.000
_cell.length_b   1.000
_cell.length_c   1.000
_cell.angle_alpha   90.00
_cell.angle_beta   90.00
_cell.angle_gamma   90.00
#
_symmetry.space_group_name_H-M   'P 1'
#
loop_
_entity.id
_entity.type
_entity.pdbx_description
1 polymer ?
#
loop_
_entity_poly.entity_id
_entity_poly.type
_entity_poly.pdbx_seq_one_letter_code
_entity_poly.pdbx_strand_id
1 'polypeptide(L)'
;MASNQHDSQASTDYKEAFSLFDKRGTGRVTLESLGDLLRACGQNPTLSEIRDLEKSVGGEFDFETFQRILNRPGGFREPGEPDEYCRGFQVFDKDMTGFIGVGQVKYILTNLGEKMTEEEVDELLKAVDTSSGQVNYTAAVNLASPIKLRHPFFLLSIFLFLGITVILAAPRALPRLNSIFGQLRQRPRPITTTQSVFFKSQRPLYNATMAPDKHKSPPQPPPLFTGTAESIVADSKALCDTTRSVLDKVVASETADKGTFSSVMLPQLEDENEANLSARILGFYQYVSGNEALRSSSTEAEKIMDDFSIECNMREDVFKLVEGVYNRRASATDLDGESNRLLEKEYKGYIKNGLGLPVGEKRDRFKEIKKRLSQISIEFQKNLNEENGGIWFTPEQLEGVPKDVVDTFEKGEGENEGKLRLTFKYPDLVPTQKFAVNPETRREVFVQNENKIPENVAIFKETLELRDEAARLLGYPDHASLRIEDKMAKNEKTVNEFLGDLRTRLSPGGKTEIARLLELKKSDLEARGLPFDGSYYLWDNRFYDRLMIEKDYNIDENKIAEYFPLQSTVTGMLRIFEELLGFVFVELGPEERAKISPTGKAEDIAWHEDVILFSVWDDASEGDGFVGYLYLDLHPRKGKYGHAANFNLQPGFVKKDGSRRFPATALVCNFSKPSGTKPSLLKHDEVVTLFHELGHGIHDLAGRTRFARFHGTSTVRDFVEAPSQMLENWCWTPSVLKALSNQYETGEKIPDDLIEKLIATKHVNGALFNLRQLHFGIFDMTVHTPKSHEQLKEMDIPGLYNGLRAEICGLKGPEAFGEKSNWGNGQATFGHLMGGYDAGYYGYLFSDVYSADMFHTIFKKDPMNGVEGRRYRHAVLEKGGSQDEMVTLEGFLGRKPNTEAFYKELGISQ
;
A
#
# COMPACT_ATOMS: atom_id res chain seq x y z
N MET A 1 19.08 20.46 50.77
CA MET A 1 19.71 21.77 50.48
C MET A 1 20.53 21.67 49.19
N ALA A 2 19.88 21.46 48.04
CA ALA A 2 20.55 21.40 46.73
C ALA A 2 19.84 22.25 45.66
N SER A 3 18.84 23.06 46.03
CA SER A 3 18.05 23.86 45.08
C SER A 3 18.55 25.30 44.86
N ASN A 4 19.53 25.79 45.64
CA ASN A 4 19.91 27.22 45.59
C ASN A 4 21.23 27.53 44.87
N GLN A 5 22.00 26.54 44.40
CA GLN A 5 23.22 26.80 43.62
C GLN A 5 22.95 26.94 42.12
N HIS A 6 21.91 26.28 41.59
CA HIS A 6 21.56 26.37 40.16
C HIS A 6 20.95 27.73 39.78
N ASP A 7 20.06 28.28 40.61
CA ASP A 7 19.41 29.57 40.35
C ASP A 7 20.36 30.77 40.48
N SER A 8 21.34 30.71 41.38
CA SER A 8 22.32 31.80 41.55
C SER A 8 23.36 31.85 40.43
N GLN A 9 23.75 30.68 39.90
CA GLN A 9 24.71 30.57 38.80
C GLN A 9 24.08 31.09 37.49
N ALA A 10 22.86 30.64 37.16
CA ALA A 10 22.12 31.10 35.98
C ALA A 10 21.86 32.61 35.99
N SER A 11 21.53 33.19 37.16
CA SER A 11 21.34 34.65 37.29
C SER A 11 22.63 35.46 37.12
N THR A 12 23.81 34.87 37.36
CA THR A 12 25.10 35.55 37.18
C THR A 12 25.47 35.59 35.70
N ASP A 13 25.22 34.49 34.97
CA ASP A 13 25.49 34.37 33.54
C ASP A 13 24.64 35.35 32.69
N TYR A 14 23.38 35.61 33.07
CA TYR A 14 22.53 36.58 32.34
C TYR A 14 22.96 38.05 32.53
N LYS A 15 23.50 38.41 33.70
CA LYS A 15 24.03 39.77 33.92
C LYS A 15 25.29 40.03 33.09
N GLU A 16 26.15 39.02 32.97
CA GLU A 16 27.34 39.10 32.13
C GLU A 16 26.95 39.23 30.66
N ALA A 17 26.00 38.41 30.17
CA ALA A 17 25.46 38.53 28.82
C ALA A 17 24.87 39.93 28.57
N PHE A 18 24.04 40.46 29.47
CA PHE A 18 23.47 41.80 29.33
C PHE A 18 24.56 42.89 29.24
N SER A 19 25.62 42.78 30.06
CA SER A 19 26.71 43.75 30.06
C SER A 19 27.50 43.78 28.74
N LEU A 20 27.57 42.66 28.00
CA LEU A 20 28.21 42.60 26.68
C LEU A 20 27.43 43.38 25.61
N PHE A 21 26.11 43.49 25.77
CA PHE A 21 25.22 44.21 24.86
C PHE A 21 25.03 45.68 25.26
N ASP A 22 25.35 46.05 26.51
CA ASP A 22 25.47 47.45 26.94
C ASP A 22 26.79 48.07 26.47
N LYS A 23 26.86 48.35 25.17
CA LYS A 23 28.07 48.91 24.52
C LYS A 23 28.49 50.28 25.07
N ARG A 24 27.62 50.97 25.81
CA ARG A 24 27.87 52.32 26.36
C ARG A 24 28.17 52.32 27.86
N GLY A 25 27.98 51.19 28.55
CA GLY A 25 28.16 51.06 30.00
C GLY A 25 27.17 51.87 30.82
N THR A 26 25.98 52.16 30.27
CA THR A 26 24.95 53.02 30.90
C THR A 26 23.94 52.24 31.74
N GLY A 27 24.07 50.92 31.82
CA GLY A 27 23.10 50.01 32.40
C GLY A 27 21.88 49.77 31.52
N ARG A 28 21.93 50.17 30.24
CA ARG A 28 20.80 50.07 29.29
C ARG A 28 21.26 49.52 27.94
N VAL A 29 20.41 48.67 27.36
CA VAL A 29 20.60 48.06 26.05
C VAL A 29 19.55 48.61 25.08
N THR A 30 19.95 48.83 23.82
CA THR A 30 19.03 49.34 22.80
C THR A 30 17.99 48.29 22.44
N LEU A 31 16.77 48.74 22.13
CA LEU A 31 15.66 47.86 21.79
C LEU A 31 15.99 46.87 20.66
N GLU A 32 16.71 47.34 19.63
CA GLU A 32 17.15 46.52 18.49
C GLU A 32 18.01 45.30 18.89
N SER A 33 18.67 45.36 20.05
CA SER A 33 19.52 44.26 20.54
C SER A 33 18.75 43.24 21.38
N LEU A 34 17.45 43.43 21.62
CA LEU A 34 16.64 42.57 22.51
C LEU A 34 16.60 41.12 22.01
N GLY A 35 16.37 40.92 20.72
CA GLY A 35 16.32 39.58 20.12
C GLY A 35 17.65 38.84 20.27
N ASP A 36 18.76 39.50 19.94
CA ASP A 36 20.10 38.90 20.01
C ASP A 36 20.52 38.60 21.45
N LEU A 37 20.16 39.48 22.38
CA LEU A 37 20.46 39.29 23.80
C LEU A 37 19.64 38.14 24.42
N LEU A 38 18.36 37.98 24.06
CA LEU A 38 17.56 36.82 24.49
C LEU A 38 18.19 35.50 24.02
N ARG A 39 18.67 35.47 22.78
CA ARG A 39 19.32 34.29 22.18
C ARG A 39 20.70 34.01 22.77
N ALA A 40 21.47 35.05 23.09
CA ALA A 40 22.73 34.92 23.82
C ALA A 40 22.53 34.29 25.21
N CYS A 41 21.35 34.48 25.81
CA CYS A 41 20.93 33.86 27.06
C CYS A 41 20.27 32.47 26.87
N GLY A 42 20.41 31.85 25.70
CA GLY A 42 19.92 30.50 25.42
C GLY A 42 18.41 30.39 25.16
N GLN A 43 17.70 31.50 24.96
CA GLN A 43 16.27 31.51 24.63
C GLN A 43 16.06 31.45 23.11
N ASN A 44 14.95 30.86 22.64
CA ASN A 44 14.64 30.74 21.21
C ASN A 44 13.33 31.47 20.80
N PRO A 45 13.26 32.81 20.90
CA PRO A 45 12.07 33.59 20.53
C PRO A 45 11.93 33.75 19.00
N THR A 46 10.70 33.67 18.49
CA THR A 46 10.39 34.04 17.09
C THR A 46 10.50 35.56 16.88
N LEU A 47 10.79 36.04 15.66
CA LEU A 47 10.74 37.47 15.32
C LEU A 47 9.36 38.08 15.55
N SER A 48 8.28 37.30 15.40
CA SER A 48 6.95 37.79 15.79
C SER A 48 6.86 38.06 17.30
N GLU A 49 7.34 37.13 18.12
CA GLU A 49 7.39 37.32 19.57
C GLU A 49 8.33 38.45 19.98
N ILE A 50 9.49 38.61 19.32
CA ILE A 50 10.40 39.74 19.55
C ILE A 50 9.68 41.06 19.24
N ARG A 51 9.03 41.18 18.07
CA ARG A 51 8.27 42.39 17.70
C ARG A 51 7.14 42.69 18.67
N ASP A 52 6.50 41.66 19.23
CA ASP A 52 5.45 41.85 20.23
C ASP A 52 6.02 42.26 21.60
N LEU A 53 7.17 41.71 22.00
CA LEU A 53 7.89 42.13 23.20
C LEU A 53 8.40 43.56 23.07
N GLU A 54 8.92 43.95 21.91
CA GLU A 54 9.40 45.30 21.62
C GLU A 54 8.30 46.36 21.77
N LYS A 55 7.03 46.04 21.50
CA LYS A 55 5.90 46.97 21.74
C LYS A 55 5.72 47.33 23.21
N SER A 56 6.17 46.47 24.12
CA SER A 56 6.07 46.65 25.57
C SER A 56 7.34 47.23 26.20
N VAL A 57 8.41 47.37 25.42
CA VAL A 57 9.74 47.76 25.86
C VAL A 57 10.10 49.08 25.17
N GLY A 58 10.43 50.13 25.94
CA GLY A 58 10.82 51.43 25.36
C GLY A 58 12.10 51.34 24.51
N GLY A 59 12.49 52.44 23.84
CA GLY A 59 13.64 52.44 22.92
C GLY A 59 14.99 51.96 23.50
N GLU A 60 15.15 51.99 24.82
CA GLU A 60 16.22 51.31 25.56
C GLU A 60 15.64 50.66 26.83
N PHE A 61 16.21 49.53 27.25
CA PHE A 61 15.75 48.77 28.41
C PHE A 61 16.89 48.42 29.37
N ASP A 62 16.56 48.31 30.66
CA ASP A 62 17.48 47.94 31.73
C ASP A 62 17.42 46.44 32.04
N PHE A 63 18.37 45.96 32.85
CA PHE A 63 18.48 44.54 33.19
C PHE A 63 17.23 44.00 33.89
N GLU A 64 16.56 44.81 34.71
CA GLU A 64 15.36 44.39 35.43
C GLU A 64 14.16 44.19 34.48
N THR A 65 14.06 45.03 33.45
CA THR A 65 13.09 44.85 32.36
C THR A 65 13.43 43.60 31.54
N PHE A 66 14.70 43.39 31.21
CA PHE A 66 15.15 42.18 30.50
C PHE A 66 14.87 40.90 31.30
N GLN A 67 15.13 40.90 32.60
CA GLN A 67 14.87 39.74 33.45
C GLN A 67 13.37 39.40 33.55
N ARG A 68 12.49 40.39 33.50
CA ARG A 68 11.04 40.15 33.42
C ARG A 68 10.61 39.53 32.10
N ILE A 69 11.25 39.95 30.99
CA ILE A 69 11.01 39.35 29.68
C ILE A 69 11.50 37.90 29.66
N LEU A 70 12.69 37.64 30.23
CA LEU A 70 13.28 36.31 30.31
C LEU A 70 12.41 35.33 31.11
N ASN A 71 11.76 35.82 32.18
CA ASN A 71 10.91 35.02 33.08
C ASN A 71 9.41 35.17 32.81
N ARG A 72 9.02 35.50 31.57
CA ARG A 72 7.60 35.66 31.20
C ARG A 72 6.80 34.37 31.45
N PRO A 73 5.51 34.48 31.86
CA PRO A 73 4.64 33.31 32.02
C PRO A 73 4.53 32.51 30.71
N GLY A 74 4.76 31.19 30.79
CA GLY A 74 4.80 30.30 29.62
C GLY A 74 6.17 30.16 28.96
N GLY A 75 7.19 30.92 29.40
CA GLY A 75 8.56 30.82 28.90
C GLY A 75 8.72 31.19 27.43
N PHE A 76 9.90 30.87 26.88
CA PHE A 76 10.16 30.84 25.44
C PHE A 76 10.14 29.39 24.97
N ARG A 77 9.88 29.19 23.69
CA ARG A 77 9.85 27.85 23.10
C ARG A 77 11.21 27.16 23.33
N GLU A 78 11.18 25.95 23.88
CA GLU A 78 12.39 25.14 23.99
C GLU A 78 12.92 24.79 22.59
N PRO A 79 14.25 24.66 22.40
CA PRO A 79 14.80 24.16 21.14
C PRO A 79 14.18 22.80 20.84
N GLY A 80 13.73 22.60 19.60
CA GLY A 80 13.25 21.30 19.15
C GLY A 80 14.40 20.28 19.16
N GLU A 81 14.05 19.00 19.15
CA GLU A 81 15.07 17.97 18.96
C GLU A 81 15.72 18.13 17.57
N PRO A 82 17.00 17.75 17.37
CA PRO A 82 17.67 17.81 16.06
C PRO A 82 16.85 17.19 14.93
N ASP A 83 16.13 16.10 15.24
CA ASP A 83 15.23 15.42 14.31
C ASP A 83 14.01 16.26 13.89
N GLU A 84 13.60 17.25 14.68
CA GLU A 84 12.55 18.21 14.32
C GLU A 84 13.03 19.24 13.29
N TYR A 85 14.26 19.70 13.40
CA TYR A 85 14.85 20.62 12.42
C TYR A 85 15.20 19.92 11.11
N CYS A 86 15.71 18.68 11.20
CA CYS A 86 15.89 17.80 10.05
C CYS A 86 14.57 17.59 9.29
N ARG A 87 13.45 17.40 10.01
CA ARG A 87 12.11 17.30 9.40
C ARG A 87 11.70 18.51 8.56
N GLY A 88 12.15 19.72 8.91
CA GLY A 88 11.91 20.92 8.10
C GLY A 88 12.61 20.88 6.74
N PHE A 89 13.83 20.38 6.69
CA PHE A 89 14.59 20.20 5.45
C PHE A 89 14.17 18.96 4.67
N GLN A 90 13.66 17.93 5.34
CA GLN A 90 13.14 16.70 4.76
C GLN A 90 12.01 16.93 3.74
N VAL A 91 11.25 18.01 3.91
CA VAL A 91 10.23 18.43 2.92
C VAL A 91 10.85 18.69 1.53
N PHE A 92 12.10 19.17 1.51
CA PHE A 92 12.87 19.48 0.31
C PHE A 92 13.80 18.34 -0.11
N ASP A 93 13.96 17.35 0.77
CA ASP A 93 14.66 16.09 0.56
C ASP A 93 13.64 14.96 0.39
N LYS A 94 13.04 14.90 -0.81
CA LYS A 94 11.92 14.00 -1.14
C LYS A 94 12.19 12.52 -0.89
N ASP A 95 13.46 12.16 -0.79
CA ASP A 95 13.92 10.80 -0.60
C ASP A 95 14.62 10.60 0.75
N MET A 96 14.52 11.60 1.64
CA MET A 96 15.01 11.56 3.04
C MET A 96 16.50 11.23 3.17
N THR A 97 17.29 11.61 2.16
CA THR A 97 18.73 11.31 2.04
C THR A 97 19.60 11.95 3.13
N GLY A 98 19.10 12.95 3.84
CA GLY A 98 19.85 13.81 4.74
C GLY A 98 20.56 14.98 4.04
N PHE A 99 20.36 15.12 2.72
CA PHE A 99 20.97 16.16 1.89
C PHE A 99 19.92 16.95 1.10
N ILE A 100 20.20 18.23 0.87
CA ILE A 100 19.42 19.07 -0.04
C ILE A 100 20.35 19.98 -0.84
N GLY A 101 19.96 20.36 -2.06
CA GLY A 101 20.80 21.21 -2.91
C GLY A 101 21.14 22.54 -2.23
N VAL A 102 22.36 23.05 -2.40
CA VAL A 102 22.78 24.34 -1.81
C VAL A 102 21.83 25.47 -2.22
N GLY A 103 21.36 25.48 -3.47
CA GLY A 103 20.34 26.42 -3.94
C GLY A 103 18.98 26.24 -3.29
N GLN A 104 18.61 25.01 -2.91
CA GLN A 104 17.39 24.73 -2.16
C GLN A 104 17.52 25.18 -0.70
N VAL A 105 18.67 24.94 -0.04
CA VAL A 105 18.95 25.51 1.29
C VAL A 105 18.82 27.02 1.25
N LYS A 106 19.43 27.67 0.25
CA LYS A 106 19.37 29.12 0.07
C LYS A 106 17.94 29.60 -0.16
N TYR A 107 17.18 28.88 -0.97
CA TYR A 107 15.76 29.18 -1.19
C TYR A 107 14.93 29.05 0.10
N ILE A 108 15.12 27.97 0.86
CA ILE A 108 14.38 27.70 2.10
C ILE A 108 14.63 28.80 3.11
N LEU A 109 15.90 29.11 3.39
CA LEU A 109 16.29 30.07 4.44
C LEU A 109 15.96 31.52 4.08
N THR A 110 15.83 31.86 2.79
CA THR A 110 15.48 33.22 2.34
C THR A 110 13.99 33.41 2.02
N ASN A 111 13.22 32.34 1.80
CA ASN A 111 11.83 32.45 1.36
C ASN A 111 10.80 31.83 2.29
N LEU A 112 11.18 30.92 3.19
CA LEU A 112 10.26 30.15 4.01
C LEU A 112 10.44 30.45 5.50
N GLY A 113 9.32 30.68 6.19
CA GLY A 113 9.31 31.10 7.60
C GLY A 113 9.90 32.49 7.81
N GLU A 114 10.67 32.63 8.88
CA GLU A 114 11.38 33.88 9.18
C GLU A 114 12.64 33.99 8.31
N LYS A 115 12.57 34.89 7.34
CA LYS A 115 13.51 34.98 6.22
C LYS A 115 14.86 35.57 6.65
N MET A 116 15.93 34.92 6.25
CA MET A 116 17.30 35.43 6.30
C MET A 116 17.64 36.23 5.04
N THR A 117 18.61 37.14 5.12
CA THR A 117 19.16 37.79 3.93
C THR A 117 20.07 36.84 3.17
N GLU A 118 20.31 37.11 1.87
CA GLU A 118 21.22 36.27 1.09
C GLU A 118 22.64 36.28 1.66
N GLU A 119 23.11 37.41 2.19
CA GLU A 119 24.43 37.52 2.82
C GLU A 119 24.55 36.65 4.08
N GLU A 120 23.50 36.55 4.89
CA GLU A 120 23.48 35.71 6.10
C GLU A 120 23.51 34.21 5.76
N VAL A 121 22.79 33.82 4.72
CA VAL A 121 22.78 32.43 4.26
C VAL A 121 24.11 32.03 3.63
N ASP A 122 24.74 32.92 2.87
CA ASP A 122 26.05 32.67 2.26
C ASP A 122 27.16 32.52 3.31
N GLU A 123 27.10 33.24 4.43
CA GLU A 123 28.00 33.00 5.57
C GLU A 123 27.74 31.66 6.27
N LEU A 124 26.48 31.27 6.47
CA LEU A 124 26.11 29.98 7.08
C LEU A 124 26.60 28.80 6.22
N LEU A 125 26.49 28.91 4.90
CA LEU A 125 26.91 27.88 3.96
C LEU A 125 28.44 27.66 3.92
N LYS A 126 29.26 28.59 4.44
CA LYS A 126 30.71 28.38 4.58
C LYS A 126 31.08 27.39 5.69
N ALA A 127 30.19 27.16 6.65
CA ALA A 127 30.43 26.27 7.80
C ALA A 127 30.05 24.81 7.53
N VAL A 128 29.48 24.51 6.36
CA VAL A 128 29.05 23.18 5.93
C VAL A 128 29.75 22.81 4.62
N ASP A 129 30.00 21.51 4.42
CA ASP A 129 30.58 21.04 3.16
C ASP A 129 29.55 21.19 2.03
N THR A 130 29.90 22.01 1.04
CA THR A 130 29.07 22.34 -0.13
C THR A 130 29.71 21.89 -1.44
N SER A 131 30.84 21.18 -1.38
CA SER A 131 31.66 20.83 -2.55
C SER A 131 30.95 19.89 -3.55
N SER A 132 29.94 19.16 -3.09
CA SER A 132 29.08 18.29 -3.91
C SER A 132 27.87 18.99 -4.53
N GLY A 133 27.70 20.31 -4.31
CA GLY A 133 26.50 21.04 -4.72
C GLY A 133 25.27 20.78 -3.84
N GLN A 134 25.40 19.93 -2.82
CA GLN A 134 24.37 19.63 -1.83
C GLN A 134 24.91 19.84 -0.40
N VAL A 135 24.01 20.08 0.55
CA VAL A 135 24.31 20.26 1.97
C VAL A 135 23.72 19.11 2.75
N ASN A 136 24.53 18.41 3.54
CA ASN A 136 24.05 17.44 4.52
C ASN A 136 23.38 18.19 5.68
N TYR A 137 22.07 18.42 5.60
CA TYR A 137 21.35 19.17 6.63
C TYR A 137 21.26 18.37 7.94
N THR A 138 21.30 17.04 7.91
CA THR A 138 21.30 16.24 9.15
C THR A 138 22.61 16.37 9.91
N ALA A 139 23.74 16.39 9.21
CA ALA A 139 25.05 16.70 9.81
C ALA A 139 25.15 18.16 10.21
N ALA A 140 24.58 19.08 9.43
CA ALA A 140 24.55 20.52 9.75
C ALA A 140 23.78 20.80 11.05
N VAL A 141 22.59 20.20 11.19
CA VAL A 141 21.73 20.32 12.38
C VAL A 141 22.35 19.60 13.59
N ASN A 142 23.05 18.48 13.39
CA ASN A 142 23.75 17.79 14.48
C ASN A 142 25.06 18.48 14.91
N LEU A 143 25.78 19.17 13.99
CA LEU A 143 26.87 20.09 14.36
C LEU A 143 26.34 21.28 15.15
N ALA A 144 25.11 21.69 14.84
CA ALA A 144 24.32 22.66 15.56
C ALA A 144 23.52 22.01 16.69
N SER A 145 24.11 21.12 17.50
CA SER A 145 23.47 20.54 18.69
C SER A 145 24.38 20.75 19.92
N PRO A 146 23.86 21.11 21.11
CA PRO A 146 24.64 21.81 22.12
C PRO A 146 25.35 20.83 23.05
N ILE A 147 26.27 19.98 22.55
CA ILE A 147 27.07 19.10 23.44
C ILE A 147 28.57 19.11 23.13
N LYS A 148 29.03 19.64 22.00
CA LYS A 148 30.47 19.73 21.73
C LYS A 148 30.82 21.00 20.97
N LEU A 149 31.37 22.02 21.63
CA LEU A 149 32.51 22.85 21.16
C LEU A 149 32.77 24.03 22.11
N ARG A 150 34.04 24.18 22.52
CA ARG A 150 34.57 25.29 23.33
C ARG A 150 35.08 26.41 22.40
N HIS A 151 34.23 27.27 21.85
CA HIS A 151 34.69 28.60 21.38
C HIS A 151 33.52 29.58 21.21
N PRO A 152 33.56 30.82 21.76
CA PRO A 152 32.34 31.55 22.09
C PRO A 152 31.81 32.52 21.01
N PHE A 153 32.44 32.65 19.85
CA PHE A 153 32.16 33.79 18.95
C PHE A 153 31.90 33.46 17.47
N PHE A 154 31.85 32.18 17.07
CA PHE A 154 31.69 31.81 15.66
C PHE A 154 30.58 30.78 15.37
N LEU A 155 29.83 30.35 16.38
CA LEU A 155 28.77 29.34 16.24
C LEU A 155 27.38 29.87 16.64
N LEU A 156 27.26 31.17 16.91
CA LEU A 156 25.98 31.81 17.24
C LEU A 156 25.01 31.85 16.04
N SER A 157 25.51 31.74 14.80
CA SER A 157 24.70 31.86 13.58
C SER A 157 24.02 30.56 13.13
N ILE A 158 24.43 29.39 13.63
CA ILE A 158 23.91 28.10 13.11
C ILE A 158 22.61 27.67 13.82
N PHE A 159 22.40 28.09 15.07
CA PHE A 159 21.18 27.78 15.82
C PHE A 159 20.04 28.77 15.64
N LEU A 160 20.25 29.85 14.88
CA LEU A 160 19.49 31.08 15.08
C LEU A 160 18.22 31.21 14.24
N PHE A 161 17.92 30.34 13.25
CA PHE A 161 16.85 30.68 12.28
C PHE A 161 15.99 29.55 11.68
N LEU A 162 16.02 28.30 12.16
CA LEU A 162 15.10 27.26 11.65
C LEU A 162 13.77 27.23 12.41
N GLY A 163 12.94 28.25 12.18
CA GLY A 163 11.53 28.28 12.58
C GLY A 163 10.62 28.52 11.38
N ILE A 164 9.85 27.51 10.96
CA ILE A 164 8.86 27.67 9.88
C ILE A 164 7.49 27.11 10.32
N THR A 165 6.51 28.02 10.40
CA THR A 165 5.08 27.77 10.71
C THR A 165 4.18 28.09 9.49
N VAL A 166 3.23 27.17 9.25
CA VAL A 166 1.94 27.09 8.47
C VAL A 166 1.38 28.29 7.63
N ILE A 167 1.24 28.04 6.31
CA ILE A 167 0.10 28.16 5.32
C ILE A 167 -1.06 29.22 5.41
N LEU A 168 -1.24 29.93 4.27
CA LEU A 168 -2.44 30.55 3.58
C LEU A 168 -3.04 31.94 3.93
N ALA A 169 -3.19 32.79 2.88
CA ALA A 169 -4.31 33.72 2.68
C ALA A 169 -4.56 34.04 1.18
N ALA A 170 -5.83 34.04 0.75
CA ALA A 170 -6.37 34.12 -0.63
C ALA A 170 -6.77 35.56 -1.09
N PRO A 171 -7.68 35.80 -2.06
CA PRO A 171 -7.66 35.71 -3.55
C PRO A 171 -8.03 37.06 -4.27
N ARG A 172 -8.02 37.15 -5.63
CA ARG A 172 -8.94 38.05 -6.42
C ARG A 172 -8.90 37.97 -7.98
N ALA A 173 -10.11 37.87 -8.56
CA ALA A 173 -10.69 38.54 -9.75
C ALA A 173 -10.51 38.04 -11.23
N LEU A 174 -11.67 37.75 -11.85
CA LEU A 174 -12.09 37.52 -13.28
C LEU A 174 -12.06 38.81 -14.18
N PRO A 175 -12.46 38.90 -15.50
CA PRO A 175 -13.13 37.95 -16.46
C PRO A 175 -12.78 37.99 -18.01
N ARG A 176 -13.49 37.15 -18.83
CA ARG A 176 -14.03 37.35 -20.24
C ARG A 176 -13.08 37.10 -21.47
N LEU A 177 -13.44 36.50 -22.64
CA LEU A 177 -14.64 36.49 -23.53
C LEU A 177 -14.62 35.36 -24.62
N ASN A 178 -15.83 34.90 -25.05
CA ASN A 178 -16.36 34.40 -26.36
C ASN A 178 -15.49 33.57 -27.35
N SER A 179 -15.81 32.36 -27.82
CA SER A 179 -16.99 31.75 -28.51
C SER A 179 -16.97 31.81 -30.06
N ILE A 180 -17.28 30.66 -30.70
CA ILE A 180 -18.22 30.44 -31.84
C ILE A 180 -17.71 29.87 -33.21
N PHE A 181 -18.53 28.91 -33.71
CA PHE A 181 -18.75 28.30 -35.05
C PHE A 181 -17.74 27.26 -35.59
N GLY A 182 -18.15 26.16 -36.23
CA GLY A 182 -19.48 25.71 -36.63
C GLY A 182 -19.42 24.44 -37.50
N GLN A 183 -20.25 23.46 -37.13
CA GLN A 183 -21.19 22.68 -37.95
C GLN A 183 -20.88 22.20 -39.39
N LEU A 184 -21.40 20.98 -39.64
CA LEU A 184 -21.81 20.33 -40.90
C LEU A 184 -20.76 19.47 -41.62
N ARG A 185 -20.94 18.14 -41.54
CA ARG A 185 -21.28 17.35 -42.73
C ARG A 185 -21.88 15.97 -42.41
N GLN A 186 -22.72 15.56 -43.34
CA GLN A 186 -23.73 14.50 -43.26
C GLN A 186 -23.16 13.10 -43.41
N ARG A 187 -23.83 12.13 -42.78
CA ARG A 187 -23.68 10.68 -42.97
C ARG A 187 -24.38 10.20 -44.25
N PRO A 188 -23.94 9.06 -44.80
CA PRO A 188 -24.84 8.05 -45.35
C PRO A 188 -24.87 6.77 -44.47
N ARG A 189 -25.93 5.98 -44.62
CA ARG A 189 -26.34 4.79 -43.83
C ARG A 189 -26.69 3.65 -44.83
N PRO A 190 -26.95 2.40 -44.40
CA PRO A 190 -25.99 1.33 -44.12
C PRO A 190 -26.23 0.05 -44.97
N ILE A 191 -25.36 -0.96 -44.86
CA ILE A 191 -25.67 -2.35 -45.27
C ILE A 191 -25.71 -3.22 -44.01
N THR A 192 -26.76 -4.03 -43.91
CA THR A 192 -27.21 -4.75 -42.71
C THR A 192 -26.49 -6.08 -42.54
N THR A 193 -25.84 -6.30 -41.40
CA THR A 193 -25.47 -7.63 -40.91
C THR A 193 -25.99 -7.78 -39.47
N THR A 194 -26.57 -8.94 -39.19
CA THR A 194 -27.29 -9.33 -37.97
C THR A 194 -26.61 -8.89 -36.67
N GLN A 195 -27.21 -7.92 -35.99
CA GLN A 195 -26.82 -7.48 -34.65
C GLN A 195 -27.21 -8.51 -33.60
N SER A 196 -26.23 -8.86 -32.77
CA SER A 196 -26.42 -9.59 -31.53
C SER A 196 -27.17 -8.72 -30.51
N VAL A 197 -28.24 -9.24 -29.92
CA VAL A 197 -29.20 -8.50 -29.06
C VAL A 197 -28.73 -8.42 -27.59
N PHE A 198 -27.43 -8.49 -27.30
CA PHE A 198 -26.90 -8.70 -25.94
C PHE A 198 -26.71 -7.43 -25.08
N PHE A 199 -26.90 -6.23 -25.64
CA PHE A 199 -26.91 -4.99 -24.86
C PHE A 199 -28.09 -4.11 -25.31
N LYS A 200 -29.29 -4.37 -24.78
CA LYS A 200 -30.41 -3.45 -24.98
C LYS A 200 -30.18 -2.20 -24.12
N SER A 201 -30.07 -1.05 -24.80
CA SER A 201 -29.98 0.30 -24.24
C SER A 201 -28.68 0.63 -23.48
N GLN A 202 -27.83 1.47 -24.10
CA GLN A 202 -26.81 2.28 -23.42
C GLN A 202 -27.49 3.32 -22.51
N ARG A 203 -28.16 2.87 -21.45
CA ARG A 203 -28.58 3.79 -20.39
C ARG A 203 -27.31 4.25 -19.68
N PRO A 204 -27.05 5.56 -19.51
CA PRO A 204 -25.96 5.99 -18.64
C PRO A 204 -26.12 5.31 -17.27
N LEU A 205 -25.01 5.00 -16.57
CA LEU A 205 -25.11 4.73 -15.14
C LEU A 205 -25.95 5.86 -14.52
N TYR A 206 -26.72 5.55 -13.51
CA TYR A 206 -27.51 6.58 -12.87
C TYR A 206 -26.56 7.62 -12.30
N ASN A 207 -26.51 8.80 -12.91
CA ASN A 207 -26.08 9.98 -12.19
C ASN A 207 -27.20 10.32 -11.19
N ALA A 208 -26.87 10.82 -10.01
CA ALA A 208 -27.84 11.01 -8.94
C ALA A 208 -29.06 11.88 -9.33
N THR A 209 -28.90 12.80 -10.28
CA THR A 209 -30.01 13.57 -10.88
C THR A 209 -30.98 12.73 -11.72
N MET A 210 -30.51 11.65 -12.35
CA MET A 210 -31.29 10.70 -13.17
C MET A 210 -31.75 9.46 -12.40
N ALA A 211 -31.23 9.25 -11.19
CA ALA A 211 -31.61 8.15 -10.32
C ALA A 211 -33.08 8.27 -9.89
N PRO A 212 -33.82 7.16 -9.70
CA PRO A 212 -35.13 7.19 -9.05
C PRO A 212 -35.01 7.85 -7.67
N ASP A 213 -36.03 8.58 -7.22
CA ASP A 213 -35.96 9.37 -5.98
C ASP A 213 -35.50 8.57 -4.76
N LYS A 214 -35.80 7.27 -4.71
CA LYS A 214 -35.35 6.34 -3.66
C LYS A 214 -33.84 6.18 -3.54
N HIS A 215 -33.08 6.31 -4.63
CA HIS A 215 -31.60 6.20 -4.61
C HIS A 215 -30.90 7.54 -4.35
N LYS A 216 -31.66 8.64 -4.23
CA LYS A 216 -31.11 9.99 -4.01
C LYS A 216 -30.82 10.31 -2.54
N SER A 217 -31.16 9.40 -1.63
CA SER A 217 -31.04 9.62 -0.19
C SER A 217 -30.68 8.31 0.51
N PRO A 218 -29.38 7.95 0.52
CA PRO A 218 -28.89 6.81 1.28
C PRO A 218 -29.32 6.87 2.75
N PRO A 219 -29.67 5.74 3.38
CA PRO A 219 -30.08 5.69 4.79
C PRO A 219 -28.91 5.86 5.77
N GLN A 220 -27.67 5.76 5.28
CA GLN A 220 -26.44 5.89 6.05
C GLN A 220 -25.53 6.92 5.37
N PRO A 221 -24.96 7.89 6.09
CA PRO A 221 -23.98 8.81 5.49
C PRO A 221 -22.68 8.07 5.12
N PRO A 222 -21.94 8.56 4.12
CA PRO A 222 -20.60 8.06 3.81
C PRO A 222 -19.59 8.37 4.94
N PRO A 223 -18.45 7.66 4.99
CA PRO A 223 -17.35 8.00 5.90
C PRO A 223 -16.87 9.45 5.74
N LEU A 224 -16.44 10.06 6.84
CA LEU A 224 -15.82 11.38 6.86
C LEU A 224 -14.30 11.26 6.76
N PHE A 225 -13.70 12.17 5.99
CA PHE A 225 -12.26 12.35 5.83
C PHE A 225 -11.82 13.72 6.34
N THR A 226 -12.24 14.07 7.55
CA THR A 226 -11.96 15.36 8.20
C THR A 226 -10.85 15.31 9.25
N GLY A 227 -10.10 14.20 9.33
CA GLY A 227 -8.99 14.05 10.27
C GLY A 227 -7.91 15.11 10.07
N THR A 228 -7.40 15.65 11.17
CA THR A 228 -6.19 16.49 11.23
C THR A 228 -5.03 15.66 11.76
N ALA A 229 -3.80 16.17 11.61
CA ALA A 229 -2.61 15.48 12.11
C ALA A 229 -2.69 15.20 13.63
N GLU A 230 -3.28 16.12 14.40
CA GLU A 230 -3.47 16.00 15.85
C GLU A 230 -4.61 15.05 16.21
N SER A 231 -5.76 15.19 15.54
CA SER A 231 -6.94 14.36 15.85
C SER A 231 -6.71 12.90 15.50
N ILE A 232 -6.00 12.57 14.41
CA ILE A 232 -5.72 11.17 14.06
C ILE A 232 -5.00 10.41 15.20
N VAL A 233 -4.01 11.05 15.84
CA VAL A 233 -3.26 10.46 16.95
C VAL A 233 -4.09 10.47 18.25
N ALA A 234 -4.89 11.50 18.48
CA ALA A 234 -5.76 11.56 19.65
C ALA A 234 -6.89 10.51 19.59
N ASP A 235 -7.52 10.36 18.43
CA ASP A 235 -8.64 9.47 18.20
C ASP A 235 -8.20 7.99 18.28
N SER A 236 -7.02 7.65 17.75
CA SER A 236 -6.46 6.30 17.90
C SER A 236 -6.23 5.91 19.36
N LYS A 237 -5.70 6.82 20.19
CA LYS A 237 -5.57 6.61 21.63
C LYS A 237 -6.92 6.46 22.32
N ALA A 238 -7.90 7.29 21.97
CA ALA A 238 -9.24 7.22 22.55
C ALA A 238 -9.96 5.90 22.20
N LEU A 239 -9.77 5.37 20.98
CA LEU A 239 -10.25 4.04 20.60
C LEU A 239 -9.61 2.96 21.48
N CYS A 240 -8.29 2.97 21.62
CA CYS A 240 -7.57 2.01 22.47
C CYS A 240 -8.05 2.06 23.93
N ASP A 241 -8.23 3.27 24.50
CA ASP A 241 -8.72 3.45 25.86
C ASP A 241 -10.15 2.93 26.05
N THR A 242 -11.01 3.10 25.03
CA THR A 242 -12.38 2.57 25.03
C THR A 242 -12.38 1.05 25.04
N THR A 243 -11.65 0.43 24.12
CA THR A 243 -11.51 -1.03 24.05
C THR A 243 -10.93 -1.58 25.35
N ARG A 244 -9.90 -0.94 25.93
CA ARG A 244 -9.32 -1.35 27.22
C ARG A 244 -10.38 -1.34 28.32
N SER A 245 -11.19 -0.29 28.39
CA SER A 245 -12.29 -0.19 29.36
C SER A 245 -13.33 -1.30 29.18
N VAL A 246 -13.64 -1.69 27.94
CA VAL A 246 -14.56 -2.82 27.66
C VAL A 246 -13.98 -4.13 28.17
N LEU A 247 -12.72 -4.42 27.87
CA LEU A 247 -12.05 -5.64 28.33
C LEU A 247 -11.96 -5.70 29.86
N ASP A 248 -11.59 -4.60 30.51
CA ASP A 248 -11.51 -4.52 31.98
C ASP A 248 -12.88 -4.75 32.64
N LYS A 249 -13.96 -4.24 32.04
CA LYS A 249 -15.33 -4.49 32.54
C LYS A 249 -15.71 -5.95 32.40
N VAL A 250 -15.44 -6.58 31.25
CA VAL A 250 -15.72 -8.01 31.04
C VAL A 250 -14.96 -8.86 32.07
N VAL A 251 -13.68 -8.56 32.30
CA VAL A 251 -12.86 -9.24 33.31
C VAL A 251 -13.42 -9.04 34.74
N ALA A 252 -13.88 -7.83 35.05
CA ALA A 252 -14.44 -7.54 36.37
C ALA A 252 -15.82 -8.16 36.63
N SER A 253 -16.63 -8.39 35.58
CA SER A 253 -18.00 -8.88 35.71
C SER A 253 -18.15 -10.40 35.55
N GLU A 254 -17.21 -11.06 34.88
CA GLU A 254 -17.32 -12.47 34.50
C GLU A 254 -16.30 -13.37 35.21
N THR A 255 -16.57 -14.68 35.21
CA THR A 255 -15.65 -15.70 35.71
C THR A 255 -15.52 -16.83 34.70
N ALA A 256 -14.36 -17.48 34.64
CA ALA A 256 -14.06 -18.47 33.61
C ALA A 256 -15.02 -19.66 33.62
N ASP A 257 -15.62 -20.02 34.76
CA ASP A 257 -16.59 -21.11 34.92
C ASP A 257 -18.03 -20.73 34.55
N LYS A 258 -18.39 -19.44 34.62
CA LYS A 258 -19.77 -18.96 34.37
C LYS A 258 -19.94 -18.14 33.09
N GLY A 259 -18.85 -17.62 32.54
CA GLY A 259 -18.88 -16.81 31.33
C GLY A 259 -19.54 -17.54 30.17
N THR A 260 -20.29 -16.79 29.37
CA THR A 260 -20.97 -17.24 28.15
C THR A 260 -20.44 -16.46 26.95
N PHE A 261 -20.77 -16.90 25.73
CA PHE A 261 -20.43 -16.09 24.55
C PHE A 261 -21.03 -14.69 24.63
N SER A 262 -22.29 -14.58 25.08
CA SER A 262 -23.00 -13.30 25.20
C SER A 262 -22.42 -12.37 26.27
N SER A 263 -21.85 -12.92 27.36
CA SER A 263 -21.28 -12.09 28.43
C SER A 263 -19.78 -11.80 28.25
N VAL A 264 -19.04 -12.67 27.57
CA VAL A 264 -17.59 -12.53 27.37
C VAL A 264 -17.27 -11.99 25.98
N MET A 265 -17.77 -12.63 24.91
CA MET A 265 -17.38 -12.29 23.53
C MET A 265 -18.18 -11.12 22.96
N LEU A 266 -19.50 -11.12 23.15
CA LEU A 266 -20.38 -10.13 22.50
C LEU A 266 -20.01 -8.67 22.84
N PRO A 267 -19.69 -8.28 24.09
CA PRO A 267 -19.28 -6.90 24.38
C PRO A 267 -18.01 -6.48 23.64
N GLN A 268 -17.04 -7.41 23.50
CA GLN A 268 -15.80 -7.17 22.77
C GLN A 268 -16.06 -7.00 21.27
N LEU A 269 -16.97 -7.81 20.71
CA LEU A 269 -17.32 -7.75 19.30
C LEU A 269 -18.15 -6.52 18.93
N GLU A 270 -19.00 -6.06 19.85
CA GLU A 270 -19.73 -4.81 19.67
C GLU A 270 -18.79 -3.61 19.70
N ASP A 271 -17.78 -3.63 20.57
CA ASP A 271 -16.70 -2.63 20.57
C ASP A 271 -15.87 -2.70 19.29
N GLU A 272 -15.42 -3.90 18.88
CA GLU A 272 -14.67 -4.11 17.65
C GLU A 272 -15.43 -3.62 16.41
N ASN A 273 -16.74 -3.90 16.34
CA ASN A 273 -17.60 -3.43 15.26
C ASN A 273 -17.58 -1.90 15.14
N GLU A 274 -17.71 -1.18 16.25
CA GLU A 274 -17.73 0.29 16.26
C GLU A 274 -16.33 0.88 16.08
N ALA A 275 -15.30 0.34 16.74
CA ALA A 275 -13.93 0.82 16.66
C ALA A 275 -13.38 0.73 15.22
N ASN A 276 -13.70 -0.36 14.50
CA ASN A 276 -13.28 -0.54 13.10
C ASN A 276 -13.83 0.53 12.15
N LEU A 277 -14.95 1.20 12.48
CA LEU A 277 -15.51 2.26 11.63
C LEU A 277 -14.59 3.49 11.55
N SER A 278 -13.81 3.73 12.61
CA SER A 278 -12.87 4.85 12.71
C SER A 278 -11.43 4.39 12.49
N ALA A 279 -11.00 3.29 13.12
CA ALA A 279 -9.63 2.79 13.05
C ALA A 279 -9.14 2.62 11.60
N ARG A 280 -9.99 2.06 10.73
CA ARG A 280 -9.65 1.87 9.31
C ARG A 280 -9.45 3.18 8.56
N ILE A 281 -10.22 4.23 8.87
CA ILE A 281 -10.05 5.57 8.29
C ILE A 281 -8.77 6.22 8.81
N LEU A 282 -8.50 6.12 10.12
CA LEU A 282 -7.29 6.64 10.75
C LEU A 282 -6.03 6.04 10.12
N GLY A 283 -6.01 4.73 9.90
CA GLY A 283 -4.92 4.02 9.23
C GLY A 283 -4.86 4.26 7.71
N PHE A 284 -5.99 4.57 7.05
CA PHE A 284 -6.04 4.70 5.59
C PHE A 284 -5.32 5.95 5.05
N TYR A 285 -5.27 7.04 5.83
CA TYR A 285 -4.66 8.30 5.39
C TYR A 285 -3.20 8.14 4.94
N GLN A 286 -2.42 7.23 5.56
CA GLN A 286 -1.03 6.96 5.19
C GLN A 286 -0.89 6.53 3.72
N TYR A 287 -1.92 5.92 3.14
CA TYR A 287 -1.90 5.39 1.78
C TYR A 287 -2.37 6.39 0.72
N VAL A 288 -3.11 7.44 1.08
CA VAL A 288 -3.82 8.27 0.08
C VAL A 288 -3.69 9.77 0.26
N SER A 289 -3.34 10.25 1.45
CA SER A 289 -3.31 11.69 1.71
C SER A 289 -2.22 12.39 0.92
N GLY A 290 -2.57 13.49 0.25
CA GLY A 290 -1.57 14.40 -0.33
C GLY A 290 -0.77 15.16 0.73
N ASN A 291 -1.27 15.24 1.97
CA ASN A 291 -0.62 15.92 3.09
C ASN A 291 0.30 14.95 3.86
N GLU A 292 1.59 15.26 3.87
CA GLU A 292 2.62 14.46 4.53
C GLU A 292 2.46 14.36 6.04
N ALA A 293 2.17 15.47 6.74
CA ALA A 293 1.94 15.44 8.19
C ALA A 293 0.76 14.52 8.55
N LEU A 294 -0.29 14.51 7.72
CA LEU A 294 -1.42 13.62 7.91
C LEU A 294 -1.06 12.15 7.67
N ARG A 295 -0.22 11.85 6.67
CA ARG A 295 0.30 10.50 6.45
C ARG A 295 1.14 10.03 7.63
N SER A 296 2.06 10.85 8.12
CA SER A 296 2.92 10.52 9.25
C SER A 296 2.11 10.30 10.54
N SER A 297 1.11 11.14 10.81
CA SER A 297 0.18 10.93 11.93
C SER A 297 -0.65 9.65 11.78
N SER A 298 -1.04 9.30 10.55
CA SER A 298 -1.75 8.05 10.25
C SER A 298 -0.86 6.82 10.50
N THR A 299 0.40 6.87 10.08
CA THR A 299 1.40 5.83 10.41
C THR A 299 1.60 5.69 11.92
N GLU A 300 1.68 6.80 12.66
CA GLU A 300 1.78 6.75 14.13
C GLU A 300 0.50 6.23 14.79
N ALA A 301 -0.69 6.58 14.26
CA ALA A 301 -1.95 6.02 14.74
C ALA A 301 -2.03 4.51 14.52
N GLU A 302 -1.61 4.02 13.35
CA GLU A 302 -1.52 2.57 13.07
C GLU A 302 -0.61 1.87 14.08
N LYS A 303 0.58 2.45 14.34
CA LYS A 303 1.52 1.93 15.35
C LYS A 303 0.91 1.89 16.75
N ILE A 304 0.22 2.95 17.18
CA ILE A 304 -0.48 2.97 18.48
C ILE A 304 -1.51 1.84 18.57
N MET A 305 -2.31 1.66 17.52
CA MET A 305 -3.34 0.63 17.47
C MET A 305 -2.73 -0.78 17.41
N ASP A 306 -1.63 -0.98 16.69
CA ASP A 306 -0.89 -2.24 16.62
C ASP A 306 -0.27 -2.60 17.99
N ASP A 307 0.38 -1.64 18.65
CA ASP A 307 0.95 -1.83 19.99
C ASP A 307 -0.17 -2.21 21.00
N PHE A 308 -1.33 -1.54 20.91
CA PHE A 308 -2.49 -1.85 21.75
C PHE A 308 -3.13 -3.20 21.41
N SER A 309 -3.18 -3.57 20.12
CA SER A 309 -3.64 -4.90 19.70
C SER A 309 -2.75 -5.99 20.29
N ILE A 310 -1.43 -5.78 20.34
CA ILE A 310 -0.49 -6.68 21.02
C ILE A 310 -0.78 -6.73 22.53
N GLU A 311 -1.01 -5.59 23.19
CA GLU A 311 -1.42 -5.54 24.61
C GLU A 311 -2.64 -6.43 24.85
N CYS A 312 -3.71 -6.25 24.07
CA CYS A 312 -4.96 -7.01 24.17
C CYS A 312 -4.74 -8.51 23.95
N ASN A 313 -4.01 -8.88 22.90
CA ASN A 313 -3.70 -10.26 22.57
C ASN A 313 -2.87 -10.99 23.65
N MET A 314 -2.26 -10.25 24.58
CA MET A 314 -1.46 -10.78 25.68
C MET A 314 -2.20 -10.78 27.03
N ARG A 315 -3.46 -10.31 27.07
CA ARG A 315 -4.32 -10.28 28.27
C ARG A 315 -4.71 -11.69 28.71
N GLU A 316 -3.94 -12.26 29.63
CA GLU A 316 -4.18 -13.59 30.19
C GLU A 316 -5.52 -13.71 30.94
N ASP A 317 -5.94 -12.64 31.60
CA ASP A 317 -7.23 -12.53 32.26
C ASP A 317 -8.40 -12.63 31.27
N VAL A 318 -8.34 -11.93 30.14
CA VAL A 318 -9.33 -12.06 29.05
C VAL A 318 -9.28 -13.47 28.44
N PHE A 319 -8.08 -13.97 28.13
CA PHE A 319 -7.90 -15.32 27.58
C PHE A 319 -8.52 -16.41 28.47
N LYS A 320 -8.36 -16.35 29.79
CA LYS A 320 -8.97 -17.33 30.71
C LYS A 320 -10.50 -17.35 30.60
N LEU A 321 -11.13 -16.20 30.39
CA LEU A 321 -12.57 -16.14 30.15
C LEU A 321 -12.94 -16.76 28.80
N VAL A 322 -12.23 -16.38 27.73
CA VAL A 322 -12.44 -16.94 26.38
C VAL A 322 -12.23 -18.45 26.36
N GLU A 323 -11.17 -18.95 26.99
CA GLU A 323 -10.88 -20.38 27.14
C GLU A 323 -11.99 -21.11 27.90
N GLY A 324 -12.50 -20.51 28.98
CA GLY A 324 -13.65 -21.05 29.71
C GLY A 324 -14.87 -21.24 28.81
N VAL A 325 -15.22 -20.21 28.02
CA VAL A 325 -16.33 -20.26 27.06
C VAL A 325 -16.04 -21.31 25.97
N TYR A 326 -14.84 -21.31 25.40
CA TYR A 326 -14.42 -22.25 24.37
C TYR A 326 -14.53 -23.71 24.82
N ASN A 327 -14.06 -24.03 26.03
CA ASN A 327 -14.09 -25.39 26.57
C ASN A 327 -15.53 -25.91 26.81
N ARG A 328 -16.50 -25.02 26.99
CA ARG A 328 -17.92 -25.38 27.15
C ARG A 328 -18.75 -25.26 25.87
N ARG A 329 -18.17 -24.79 24.76
CA ARG A 329 -18.89 -24.48 23.51
C ARG A 329 -19.74 -25.63 22.97
N ALA A 330 -19.29 -26.88 23.13
CA ALA A 330 -20.01 -28.06 22.64
C ALA A 330 -21.36 -28.29 23.36
N SER A 331 -21.53 -27.71 24.55
CA SER A 331 -22.76 -27.77 25.34
C SER A 331 -23.61 -26.49 25.27
N ALA A 332 -23.15 -25.46 24.53
CA ALA A 332 -23.87 -24.20 24.39
C ALA A 332 -25.06 -24.38 23.43
N THR A 333 -26.24 -23.90 23.84
CA THR A 333 -27.48 -23.99 23.04
C THR A 333 -27.76 -22.74 22.21
N ASP A 334 -27.01 -21.66 22.45
CA ASP A 334 -27.21 -20.31 21.91
C ASP A 334 -26.13 -19.88 20.91
N LEU A 335 -25.19 -20.77 20.57
CA LEU A 335 -24.05 -20.46 19.71
C LEU A 335 -24.33 -20.85 18.25
N ASP A 336 -24.65 -19.86 17.43
CA ASP A 336 -24.78 -20.04 15.98
C ASP A 336 -23.43 -20.34 15.30
N GLY A 337 -23.46 -20.73 14.01
CA GLY A 337 -22.26 -21.13 13.28
C GLY A 337 -21.19 -20.03 13.16
N GLU A 338 -21.59 -18.78 12.95
CA GLU A 338 -20.66 -17.65 12.83
C GLU A 338 -20.05 -17.33 14.20
N SER A 339 -20.88 -17.28 15.25
CA SER A 339 -20.44 -17.08 16.64
C SER A 339 -19.47 -18.18 17.12
N ASN A 340 -19.73 -19.45 16.77
CA ASN A 340 -18.84 -20.56 17.12
C ASN A 340 -17.50 -20.49 16.40
N ARG A 341 -17.50 -20.19 15.09
CA ARG A 341 -16.26 -20.01 14.32
C ARG A 341 -15.44 -18.84 14.85
N LEU A 342 -16.10 -17.77 15.26
CA LEU A 342 -15.46 -16.61 15.87
C LEU A 342 -14.78 -17.00 17.18
N LEU A 343 -15.50 -17.67 18.09
CA LEU A 343 -14.95 -18.13 19.36
C LEU A 343 -13.75 -19.06 19.17
N GLU A 344 -13.81 -19.96 18.18
CA GLU A 344 -12.68 -20.82 17.84
C GLU A 344 -11.47 -20.03 17.35
N LYS A 345 -11.67 -19.06 16.44
CA LYS A 345 -10.60 -18.21 15.93
C LYS A 345 -9.98 -17.33 17.02
N GLU A 346 -10.80 -16.76 17.90
CA GLU A 346 -10.31 -15.97 19.05
C GLU A 346 -9.44 -16.83 19.97
N TYR A 347 -9.96 -18.00 20.39
CA TYR A 347 -9.22 -18.92 21.25
C TYR A 347 -7.90 -19.34 20.63
N LYS A 348 -7.91 -19.78 19.36
CA LYS A 348 -6.69 -20.15 18.62
C LYS A 348 -5.74 -18.97 18.49
N GLY A 349 -6.24 -17.75 18.31
CA GLY A 349 -5.44 -16.52 18.29
C GLY A 349 -4.59 -16.38 19.56
N TYR A 350 -5.19 -16.54 20.74
CA TYR A 350 -4.46 -16.52 22.01
C TYR A 350 -3.45 -17.65 22.14
N ILE A 351 -3.78 -18.86 21.68
CA ILE A 351 -2.83 -19.98 21.65
C ILE A 351 -1.62 -19.63 20.77
N LYS A 352 -1.85 -19.07 19.57
CA LYS A 352 -0.80 -18.65 18.63
C LYS A 352 -0.01 -17.42 19.12
N ASN A 353 -0.53 -16.71 20.11
CA ASN A 353 0.18 -15.66 20.84
C ASN A 353 0.85 -16.15 22.14
N GLY A 354 0.91 -17.47 22.35
CA GLY A 354 1.68 -18.08 23.43
C GLY A 354 1.00 -18.02 24.81
N LEU A 355 -0.29 -17.66 24.88
CA LEU A 355 -1.03 -17.73 26.15
C LEU A 355 -1.41 -19.15 26.56
N GLY A 356 -1.33 -20.11 25.63
CA GLY A 356 -1.38 -21.54 25.96
C GLY A 356 -0.09 -22.08 26.59
N LEU A 357 1.01 -21.31 26.58
CA LEU A 357 2.26 -21.73 27.23
C LEU A 357 2.18 -21.51 28.74
N PRO A 358 2.67 -22.48 29.56
CA PRO A 358 2.82 -22.25 30.99
C PRO A 358 3.69 -21.02 31.29
N VAL A 359 3.38 -20.30 32.37
CA VAL A 359 4.23 -19.21 32.86
C VAL A 359 5.64 -19.75 33.14
N GLY A 360 6.66 -19.07 32.62
CA GLY A 360 8.07 -19.44 32.78
C GLY A 360 8.91 -19.07 31.55
N GLU A 361 10.17 -19.53 31.55
CA GLU A 361 11.20 -19.14 30.57
C GLU A 361 10.77 -19.31 29.11
N LYS A 362 10.04 -20.39 28.76
CA LYS A 362 9.55 -20.61 27.39
C LYS A 362 8.58 -19.53 26.93
N ARG A 363 7.67 -19.11 27.80
CA ARG A 363 6.70 -18.06 27.48
C ARG A 363 7.37 -16.69 27.42
N ASP A 364 8.33 -16.42 28.29
CA ASP A 364 9.09 -15.17 28.25
C ASP A 364 9.94 -15.07 26.98
N ARG A 365 10.61 -16.16 26.60
CA ARG A 365 11.33 -16.25 25.33
C ARG A 365 10.40 -16.05 24.12
N PHE A 366 9.22 -16.67 24.12
CA PHE A 366 8.23 -16.46 23.07
C PHE A 366 7.83 -14.97 22.93
N LYS A 367 7.61 -14.27 24.05
CA LYS A 367 7.30 -12.83 24.04
C LYS A 367 8.44 -11.99 23.45
N GLU A 368 9.68 -12.28 23.83
CA GLU A 368 10.87 -11.61 23.26
C GLU A 368 10.93 -11.79 21.75
N ILE A 369 10.72 -13.01 21.27
CA ILE A 369 10.70 -13.34 19.84
C ILE A 369 9.61 -12.54 19.12
N LYS A 370 8.38 -12.53 19.64
CA LYS A 370 7.26 -11.78 19.04
C LYS A 370 7.55 -10.28 18.95
N LYS A 371 8.16 -9.70 20.01
CA LYS A 371 8.57 -8.29 20.01
C LYS A 371 9.62 -8.02 18.92
N ARG A 372 10.65 -8.86 18.81
CA ARG A 372 11.70 -8.69 17.79
C ARG A 372 11.15 -8.88 16.37
N LEU A 373 10.28 -9.86 16.14
CA LEU A 373 9.63 -10.07 14.85
C LEU A 373 8.79 -8.86 14.39
N SER A 374 8.09 -8.19 15.33
CA SER A 374 7.37 -6.95 15.04
C SER A 374 8.32 -5.84 14.58
N GLN A 375 9.41 -5.61 15.33
CA GLN A 375 10.44 -4.61 14.99
C GLN A 375 11.09 -4.88 13.63
N ILE A 376 11.46 -6.14 13.37
CA ILE A 376 12.04 -6.57 12.10
C ILE A 376 11.08 -6.31 10.94
N SER A 377 9.78 -6.58 11.10
CA SER A 377 8.80 -6.37 10.03
C SER A 377 8.72 -4.88 9.63
N ILE A 378 8.79 -3.98 10.61
CA ILE A 378 8.85 -2.53 10.38
C ILE A 378 10.16 -2.15 9.67
N GLU A 379 11.31 -2.64 10.16
CA GLU A 379 12.63 -2.36 9.59
C GLU A 379 12.73 -2.81 8.13
N PHE A 380 12.27 -4.04 7.84
CA PHE A 380 12.30 -4.60 6.50
C PHE A 380 11.45 -3.81 5.50
N GLN A 381 10.24 -3.41 5.90
CA GLN A 381 9.36 -2.60 5.05
C GLN A 381 9.87 -1.18 4.88
N LYS A 382 10.44 -0.59 5.93
CA LYS A 382 11.10 0.71 5.84
C LYS A 382 12.21 0.69 4.80
N ASN A 383 13.11 -0.30 4.87
CA ASN A 383 14.20 -0.46 3.91
C ASN A 383 13.69 -0.64 2.48
N LEU A 384 12.56 -1.35 2.27
CA LEU A 384 11.92 -1.47 0.95
C LEU A 384 11.36 -0.15 0.42
N ASN A 385 10.69 0.61 1.28
CA ASN A 385 9.99 1.83 0.90
C ASN A 385 10.97 2.99 0.65
N GLU A 386 12.00 3.11 1.49
CA GLU A 386 13.04 4.16 1.44
C GLU A 386 14.20 3.81 0.48
N GLU A 387 14.15 2.64 -0.17
CA GLU A 387 15.10 2.27 -1.22
C GLU A 387 15.12 3.35 -2.31
N ASN A 388 16.27 4.01 -2.49
CA ASN A 388 16.48 5.08 -3.48
C ASN A 388 17.74 4.85 -4.33
N GLY A 389 18.15 3.60 -4.48
CA GLY A 389 19.21 3.19 -5.39
C GLY A 389 18.85 3.42 -6.85
N GLY A 390 19.87 3.37 -7.70
CA GLY A 390 19.70 3.48 -9.14
C GLY A 390 21.00 3.19 -9.88
N ILE A 391 20.88 3.09 -11.20
CA ILE A 391 22.01 2.82 -12.09
C ILE A 391 22.14 3.96 -13.08
N TRP A 392 23.37 4.43 -13.28
CA TRP A 392 23.68 5.47 -14.26
C TRP A 392 24.05 4.85 -15.61
N PHE A 393 23.24 5.15 -16.62
CA PHE A 393 23.44 4.69 -17.99
C PHE A 393 23.69 5.86 -18.94
N THR A 394 24.55 5.69 -19.92
CA THR A 394 24.60 6.63 -21.05
C THR A 394 23.33 6.46 -21.92
N PRO A 395 22.93 7.49 -22.69
CA PRO A 395 21.82 7.37 -23.64
C PRO A 395 21.95 6.18 -24.60
N GLU A 396 23.17 5.84 -25.02
CA GLU A 396 23.44 4.69 -25.88
C GLU A 396 23.15 3.36 -25.17
N GLN A 397 23.41 3.26 -23.86
CA GLN A 397 23.08 2.07 -23.09
C GLN A 397 21.57 1.88 -22.91
N LEU A 398 20.77 2.95 -23.03
CA LEU A 398 19.31 2.96 -22.95
C LEU A 398 18.63 2.86 -24.32
N GLU A 399 19.37 2.52 -25.38
CA GLU A 399 18.80 2.34 -26.71
C GLU A 399 17.58 1.38 -26.69
N GLY A 400 16.49 1.81 -27.34
CA GLY A 400 15.23 1.08 -27.42
C GLY A 400 14.21 1.44 -26.33
N VAL A 401 14.64 1.96 -25.18
CA VAL A 401 13.71 2.42 -24.13
C VAL A 401 12.87 3.58 -24.67
N PRO A 402 11.52 3.57 -24.49
CA PRO A 402 10.66 4.62 -25.02
C PRO A 402 11.08 6.02 -24.57
N LYS A 403 11.05 6.97 -25.50
CA LYS A 403 11.56 8.33 -25.26
C LYS A 403 10.82 9.05 -24.13
N ASP A 404 9.50 8.85 -24.04
CA ASP A 404 8.66 9.37 -22.97
C ASP A 404 9.03 8.84 -21.58
N VAL A 405 9.64 7.65 -21.49
CA VAL A 405 10.21 7.10 -20.25
C VAL A 405 11.61 7.69 -20.01
N VAL A 406 12.48 7.69 -21.02
CA VAL A 406 13.86 8.20 -20.87
C VAL A 406 13.87 9.70 -20.51
N ASP A 407 12.95 10.48 -21.07
CA ASP A 407 12.83 11.92 -20.80
C ASP A 407 12.42 12.22 -19.34
N THR A 408 11.93 11.24 -18.57
CA THR A 408 11.64 11.40 -17.12
C THR A 408 12.83 11.07 -16.21
N PHE A 409 13.92 10.51 -16.73
CA PHE A 409 15.08 10.12 -15.91
C PHE A 409 15.89 11.34 -15.46
N GLU A 410 16.45 11.24 -14.25
CA GLU A 410 17.35 12.24 -13.69
C GLU A 410 18.63 12.32 -14.55
N LYS A 411 19.08 13.54 -14.87
CA LYS A 411 20.32 13.77 -15.62
C LYS A 411 21.50 13.83 -14.67
N GLY A 412 22.57 13.12 -15.01
CA GLY A 412 23.76 13.03 -14.19
C GLY A 412 24.63 14.27 -14.26
N GLU A 413 25.27 14.57 -13.15
CA GLU A 413 26.24 15.64 -12.98
C GLU A 413 27.58 15.05 -12.49
N GLY A 414 28.67 15.81 -12.60
CA GLY A 414 30.00 15.38 -12.13
C GLY A 414 30.48 14.10 -12.80
N GLU A 415 30.77 13.05 -12.02
CA GLU A 415 31.22 11.76 -12.53
C GLU A 415 30.18 11.01 -13.39
N ASN A 416 28.93 11.44 -13.33
CA ASN A 416 27.83 10.92 -14.14
C ASN A 416 27.38 11.89 -15.23
N GLU A 417 28.15 12.95 -15.51
CA GLU A 417 27.85 13.88 -16.59
C GLU A 417 27.62 13.13 -17.93
N GLY A 418 26.51 13.45 -18.59
CA GLY A 418 26.09 12.79 -19.82
C GLY A 418 25.37 11.45 -19.62
N LYS A 419 25.11 11.01 -18.38
CA LYS A 419 24.32 9.81 -18.07
C LYS A 419 22.92 10.17 -17.55
N LEU A 420 22.05 9.16 -17.53
CA LEU A 420 20.70 9.20 -17.00
C LEU A 420 20.56 8.16 -15.89
N ARG A 421 19.92 8.54 -14.78
CA ARG A 421 19.69 7.63 -13.65
C ARG A 421 18.40 6.86 -13.86
N LEU A 422 18.54 5.54 -13.93
CA LEU A 422 17.43 4.62 -13.81
C LEU A 422 17.21 4.29 -12.33
N THR A 423 16.02 4.53 -11.80
CA THR A 423 15.66 4.07 -10.44
C THR A 423 15.19 2.61 -10.47
N PHE A 424 15.21 1.94 -9.32
CA PHE A 424 14.61 0.60 -9.20
C PHE A 424 13.09 0.61 -9.03
N LYS A 425 12.43 1.76 -9.21
CA LYS A 425 10.98 1.88 -9.18
C LYS A 425 10.37 1.33 -10.48
N TYR A 426 9.17 0.77 -10.39
CA TYR A 426 8.55 0.04 -11.50
C TYR A 426 8.38 0.85 -12.80
N PRO A 427 8.04 2.16 -12.75
CA PRO A 427 7.93 2.99 -13.96
C PRO A 427 9.23 3.08 -14.77
N ASP A 428 10.40 2.97 -14.13
CA ASP A 428 11.69 3.01 -14.81
C ASP A 428 12.20 1.59 -15.12
N LEU A 429 12.10 0.71 -14.13
CA LEU A 429 12.62 -0.67 -14.14
C LEU A 429 11.95 -1.53 -15.21
N VAL A 430 10.61 -1.55 -15.25
CA VAL A 430 9.86 -2.48 -16.11
C VAL A 430 10.01 -2.13 -17.59
N PRO A 431 9.84 -0.86 -18.02
CA PRO A 431 10.09 -0.48 -19.40
C PRO A 431 11.53 -0.73 -19.82
N THR A 432 12.52 -0.42 -18.97
CA THR A 432 13.92 -0.66 -19.33
C THR A 432 14.21 -2.15 -19.56
N GLN A 433 13.73 -3.04 -18.69
CA GLN A 433 13.87 -4.49 -18.90
C GLN A 433 13.11 -5.00 -20.14
N LYS A 434 11.98 -4.38 -20.50
CA LYS A 434 11.19 -4.74 -21.70
C LYS A 434 11.82 -4.25 -23.00
N PHE A 435 12.46 -3.08 -23.00
CA PHE A 435 12.79 -2.36 -24.23
C PHE A 435 14.28 -2.11 -24.47
N ALA A 436 15.14 -2.12 -23.44
CA ALA A 436 16.57 -1.91 -23.65
C ALA A 436 17.17 -3.00 -24.56
N VAL A 437 17.69 -2.60 -25.71
CA VAL A 437 18.18 -3.54 -26.73
C VAL A 437 19.50 -4.17 -26.33
N ASN A 438 20.31 -3.47 -25.52
CA ASN A 438 21.59 -3.95 -25.02
C ASN A 438 21.39 -5.02 -23.93
N PRO A 439 21.85 -6.28 -24.15
CA PRO A 439 21.70 -7.35 -23.17
C PRO A 439 22.44 -7.08 -21.85
N GLU A 440 23.57 -6.36 -21.86
CA GLU A 440 24.29 -6.02 -20.62
C GLU A 440 23.55 -4.98 -19.80
N THR A 441 22.88 -4.00 -20.43
CA THR A 441 21.98 -3.08 -19.71
C THR A 441 20.91 -3.86 -18.96
N ARG A 442 20.27 -4.84 -19.63
CA ARG A 442 19.23 -5.67 -18.99
C ARG A 442 19.81 -6.53 -17.86
N ARG A 443 20.99 -7.11 -18.04
CA ARG A 443 21.70 -7.90 -17.00
C ARG A 443 22.00 -7.05 -15.78
N GLU A 444 22.61 -5.87 -15.97
CA GLU A 444 22.95 -4.96 -14.89
C GLU A 444 21.71 -4.51 -14.12
N VAL A 445 20.67 -4.07 -14.84
CA VAL A 445 19.37 -3.70 -14.24
C VAL A 445 18.79 -4.83 -13.40
N PHE A 446 18.83 -6.05 -13.92
CA PHE A 446 18.27 -7.21 -13.23
C PHE A 446 19.07 -7.58 -11.97
N VAL A 447 20.39 -7.71 -12.07
CA VAL A 447 21.26 -8.14 -10.95
C VAL A 447 21.30 -7.09 -9.85
N GLN A 448 21.41 -5.81 -10.20
CA GLN A 448 21.40 -4.73 -9.22
C GLN A 448 20.03 -4.60 -8.52
N ASN A 449 18.93 -4.76 -9.25
CA ASN A 449 17.60 -4.76 -8.63
C ASN A 449 17.41 -5.93 -7.64
N GLU A 450 18.00 -7.09 -7.89
CA GLU A 450 17.99 -8.22 -6.94
C GLU A 450 18.86 -7.94 -5.70
N ASN A 451 19.73 -6.93 -5.74
CA ASN A 451 20.68 -6.59 -4.68
C ASN A 451 20.46 -5.19 -4.08
N LYS A 452 19.35 -4.51 -4.41
CA LYS A 452 19.11 -3.10 -4.07
C LYS A 452 18.96 -2.79 -2.58
N ILE A 453 18.73 -3.81 -1.74
CA ILE A 453 18.57 -3.67 -0.28
C ILE A 453 19.36 -4.79 0.42
N PRO A 454 20.70 -4.70 0.48
CA PRO A 454 21.54 -5.72 1.10
C PRO A 454 21.29 -5.88 2.62
N GLU A 455 20.81 -4.84 3.30
CA GLU A 455 20.50 -4.83 4.74
C GLU A 455 19.42 -5.86 5.08
N ASN A 456 18.43 -6.03 4.19
CA ASN A 456 17.32 -6.96 4.38
C ASN A 456 17.74 -8.43 4.36
N VAL A 457 18.94 -8.77 3.88
CA VAL A 457 19.43 -10.16 3.85
C VAL A 457 19.60 -10.73 5.26
N ALA A 458 20.27 -9.98 6.14
CA ALA A 458 20.49 -10.39 7.52
C ALA A 458 19.18 -10.41 8.33
N ILE A 459 18.34 -9.39 8.11
CA ILE A 459 17.04 -9.24 8.74
C ILE A 459 16.12 -10.41 8.37
N PHE A 460 16.11 -10.82 7.10
CA PHE A 460 15.31 -11.96 6.65
C PHE A 460 15.76 -13.27 7.28
N LYS A 461 17.08 -13.50 7.39
CA LYS A 461 17.64 -14.67 8.08
C LYS A 461 17.19 -14.72 9.54
N GLU A 462 17.35 -13.62 10.26
CA GLU A 462 16.91 -13.52 11.67
C GLU A 462 15.42 -13.78 11.81
N THR A 463 14.60 -13.25 10.88
CA THR A 463 13.15 -13.50 10.86
C THR A 463 12.82 -14.98 10.80
N LEU A 464 13.45 -15.71 9.89
CA LEU A 464 13.19 -17.13 9.72
C LEU A 464 13.55 -17.92 10.98
N GLU A 465 14.72 -17.64 11.57
CA GLU A 465 15.16 -18.29 12.81
C GLU A 465 14.15 -18.06 13.93
N LEU A 466 13.74 -16.81 14.13
CA LEU A 466 12.77 -16.43 15.16
C LEU A 466 11.38 -17.05 14.91
N ARG A 467 10.93 -17.12 13.66
CA ARG A 467 9.66 -17.77 13.29
C ARG A 467 9.66 -19.26 13.61
N ASP A 468 10.71 -19.97 13.23
CA ASP A 468 10.86 -21.41 13.53
C ASP A 468 10.95 -21.66 15.05
N GLU A 469 11.74 -20.86 15.78
CA GLU A 469 11.83 -20.97 17.24
C GLU A 469 10.46 -20.73 17.91
N ALA A 470 9.74 -19.69 17.50
CA ALA A 470 8.41 -19.39 18.03
C ALA A 470 7.42 -20.54 17.79
N ALA A 471 7.39 -21.11 16.59
CA ALA A 471 6.49 -22.21 16.26
C ALA A 471 6.79 -23.47 17.08
N ARG A 472 8.08 -23.81 17.25
CA ARG A 472 8.51 -24.96 18.07
C ARG A 472 8.21 -24.76 19.55
N LEU A 473 8.33 -23.53 20.07
CA LEU A 473 7.92 -23.22 21.44
C LEU A 473 6.43 -23.51 21.67
N LEU A 474 5.58 -23.22 20.67
CA LEU A 474 4.15 -23.53 20.68
C LEU A 474 3.81 -25.00 20.43
N GLY A 475 4.80 -25.86 20.14
CA GLY A 475 4.60 -27.29 19.90
C GLY A 475 4.34 -27.66 18.44
N TYR A 476 4.50 -26.73 17.50
CA TYR A 476 4.45 -27.02 16.07
C TYR A 476 5.80 -27.52 15.56
N PRO A 477 5.85 -28.37 14.53
CA PRO A 477 7.11 -28.87 13.98
C PRO A 477 7.92 -27.78 13.28
N ASP A 478 7.28 -26.72 12.78
CA ASP A 478 7.88 -25.58 12.10
C ASP A 478 6.86 -24.45 11.93
N HIS A 479 7.28 -23.35 11.33
CA HIS A 479 6.45 -22.17 11.12
C HIS A 479 5.32 -22.40 10.11
N ALA A 480 5.52 -23.19 9.05
CA ALA A 480 4.49 -23.41 8.06
C ALA A 480 3.30 -24.20 8.64
N SER A 481 3.55 -25.23 9.45
CA SER A 481 2.51 -25.95 10.19
C SER A 481 1.64 -25.01 11.04
N LEU A 482 2.25 -24.05 11.73
CA LEU A 482 1.53 -23.04 12.53
C LEU A 482 0.63 -22.14 11.66
N ARG A 483 1.14 -21.72 10.49
CA ARG A 483 0.45 -20.78 9.60
C ARG A 483 -0.67 -21.41 8.79
N ILE A 484 -0.52 -22.67 8.37
CA ILE A 484 -1.42 -23.32 7.41
C ILE A 484 -2.63 -23.99 8.08
N GLU A 485 -2.56 -24.29 9.38
CA GLU A 485 -3.63 -24.97 10.13
C GLU A 485 -5.04 -24.40 9.88
N ASP A 486 -5.18 -23.07 9.84
CA ASP A 486 -6.47 -22.39 9.66
C ASP A 486 -6.78 -22.02 8.20
N LYS A 487 -5.88 -22.32 7.27
CA LYS A 487 -6.04 -22.07 5.83
C LYS A 487 -6.87 -23.17 5.15
N MET A 488 -7.25 -23.01 3.88
CA MET A 488 -7.97 -24.07 3.14
C MET A 488 -7.12 -25.33 2.97
N ALA A 489 -5.80 -25.18 2.78
CA ALA A 489 -4.90 -26.32 2.58
C ALA A 489 -4.72 -27.20 3.83
N LYS A 490 -4.96 -26.65 5.03
CA LYS A 490 -4.87 -27.26 6.37
C LYS A 490 -3.49 -27.78 6.83
N ASN A 491 -2.64 -28.24 5.93
CA ASN A 491 -1.31 -28.77 6.27
C ASN A 491 -0.31 -28.65 5.10
N GLU A 492 0.98 -28.75 5.42
CA GLU A 492 2.09 -28.67 4.45
C GLU A 492 2.04 -29.77 3.38
N LYS A 493 1.59 -30.97 3.72
CA LYS A 493 1.54 -32.09 2.76
C LYS A 493 0.62 -31.73 1.59
N THR A 494 -0.58 -31.21 1.88
CA THR A 494 -1.51 -30.73 0.84
C THR A 494 -0.85 -29.68 -0.07
N VAL A 495 -0.13 -28.72 0.52
CA VAL A 495 0.54 -27.64 -0.23
C VAL A 495 1.68 -28.20 -1.09
N ASN A 496 2.53 -29.05 -0.53
CA ASN A 496 3.69 -29.61 -1.23
C ASN A 496 3.27 -30.57 -2.35
N GLU A 497 2.23 -31.38 -2.14
CA GLU A 497 1.64 -32.23 -3.20
C GLU A 497 1.07 -31.37 -4.34
N PHE A 498 0.35 -30.30 -4.00
CA PHE A 498 -0.19 -29.35 -4.97
C PHE A 498 0.91 -28.67 -5.81
N LEU A 499 1.89 -28.03 -5.16
CA LEU A 499 2.99 -27.34 -5.85
C LEU A 499 3.85 -28.33 -6.66
N GLY A 500 4.04 -29.56 -6.16
CA GLY A 500 4.78 -30.62 -6.83
C GLY A 500 4.09 -31.15 -8.10
N ASP A 501 2.77 -31.37 -8.05
CA ASP A 501 1.98 -31.78 -9.22
C ASP A 501 1.98 -30.68 -10.30
N LEU A 502 1.71 -29.43 -9.91
CA LEU A 502 1.79 -28.27 -10.79
C LEU A 502 3.16 -28.17 -11.46
N ARG A 503 4.24 -28.26 -10.69
CA ARG A 503 5.62 -28.21 -11.21
C ARG A 503 5.86 -29.31 -12.24
N THR A 504 5.44 -30.54 -11.93
CA THR A 504 5.63 -31.70 -12.82
C THR A 504 4.94 -31.49 -14.17
N ARG A 505 3.71 -30.98 -14.14
CA ARG A 505 2.88 -30.76 -15.33
C ARG A 505 3.30 -29.54 -16.16
N LEU A 506 3.79 -28.48 -15.51
CA LEU A 506 4.24 -27.24 -16.19
C LEU A 506 5.64 -27.36 -16.78
N SER A 507 6.52 -28.20 -16.21
CA SER A 507 7.92 -28.30 -16.62
C SER A 507 8.13 -28.60 -18.12
N PRO A 508 7.38 -29.51 -18.77
CA PRO A 508 7.50 -29.74 -20.22
C PRO A 508 7.12 -28.51 -21.05
N GLY A 509 6.06 -27.79 -20.65
CA GLY A 509 5.62 -26.55 -21.28
C GLY A 509 6.70 -25.47 -21.18
N GLY A 510 7.24 -25.25 -19.97
CA GLY A 510 8.31 -24.27 -19.75
C GLY A 510 9.56 -24.53 -20.59
N LYS A 511 9.97 -25.80 -20.75
CA LYS A 511 11.08 -26.18 -21.64
C LYS A 511 10.80 -25.83 -23.11
N THR A 512 9.56 -26.05 -23.55
CA THR A 512 9.12 -25.74 -24.93
C THR A 512 9.12 -24.23 -25.17
N GLU A 513 8.59 -23.46 -24.22
CA GLU A 513 8.56 -22.00 -24.26
C GLU A 513 9.98 -21.40 -24.25
N ILE A 514 10.88 -21.88 -23.37
CA ILE A 514 12.29 -21.45 -23.37
C ILE A 514 12.96 -21.75 -24.70
N ALA A 515 12.75 -22.93 -25.28
CA ALA A 515 13.34 -23.28 -26.57
C ALA A 515 12.88 -22.31 -27.67
N ARG A 516 11.58 -21.95 -27.68
CA ARG A 516 11.04 -20.97 -28.62
C ARG A 516 11.62 -19.57 -28.40
N LEU A 517 11.73 -19.12 -27.14
CA LEU A 517 12.31 -17.84 -26.78
C LEU A 517 13.82 -17.77 -27.09
N LEU A 518 14.53 -18.89 -26.97
CA LEU A 518 15.95 -19.02 -27.33
C LEU A 518 16.15 -18.87 -28.84
N GLU A 519 15.29 -19.49 -29.66
CA GLU A 519 15.33 -19.31 -31.12
C GLU A 519 15.00 -17.86 -31.54
N LEU A 520 14.06 -17.22 -30.84
CA LEU A 520 13.77 -15.80 -31.04
C LEU A 520 14.98 -14.92 -30.68
N LYS A 521 15.63 -15.20 -29.54
CA LYS A 521 16.88 -14.54 -29.11
C LYS A 521 17.98 -14.71 -30.15
N LYS A 522 18.20 -15.93 -30.64
CA LYS A 522 19.19 -16.22 -31.67
C LYS A 522 18.94 -15.38 -32.92
N SER A 523 17.73 -15.43 -33.45
CA SER A 523 17.35 -14.71 -34.68
C SER A 523 17.50 -13.20 -34.53
N ASP A 524 17.12 -12.67 -33.37
CA ASP A 524 17.23 -11.24 -33.04
C ASP A 524 18.68 -10.76 -32.90
N LEU A 525 19.54 -11.55 -32.25
CA LEU A 525 20.97 -11.24 -32.13
C LEU A 525 21.68 -11.34 -33.49
N GLU A 526 21.40 -12.37 -34.28
CA GLU A 526 21.92 -12.52 -35.64
C GLU A 526 21.54 -11.34 -36.54
N ALA A 527 20.28 -10.89 -36.48
CA ALA A 527 19.80 -9.73 -37.24
C ALA A 527 20.49 -8.42 -36.83
N ARG A 528 20.98 -8.32 -35.59
CA ARG A 528 21.70 -7.16 -35.06
C ARG A 528 23.22 -7.31 -35.12
N GLY A 529 23.74 -8.42 -35.64
CA GLY A 529 25.18 -8.69 -35.69
C GLY A 529 25.83 -8.90 -34.31
N LEU A 530 25.05 -9.34 -33.32
CA LEU A 530 25.50 -9.58 -31.94
C LEU A 530 25.81 -11.06 -31.71
N PRO A 531 26.76 -11.41 -30.80
CA PRO A 531 27.11 -12.79 -30.52
C PRO A 531 25.97 -13.54 -29.82
N PHE A 532 25.79 -14.80 -30.18
CA PHE A 532 24.86 -15.73 -29.54
C PHE A 532 25.62 -16.86 -28.84
N ASP A 533 25.38 -17.02 -27.54
CA ASP A 533 26.09 -17.97 -26.67
C ASP A 533 25.30 -19.26 -26.38
N GLY A 534 24.16 -19.46 -27.06
CA GLY A 534 23.33 -20.66 -26.87
C GLY A 534 22.51 -20.68 -25.58
N SER A 535 22.42 -19.58 -24.83
CA SER A 535 21.74 -19.54 -23.53
C SER A 535 20.62 -18.51 -23.48
N TYR A 536 19.60 -18.78 -22.65
CA TYR A 536 18.50 -17.88 -22.35
C TYR A 536 18.54 -17.51 -20.86
N TYR A 537 18.64 -16.21 -20.56
CA TYR A 537 18.92 -15.73 -19.21
C TYR A 537 17.72 -15.08 -18.53
N LEU A 538 17.79 -14.91 -17.21
CA LEU A 538 16.76 -14.25 -16.42
C LEU A 538 16.42 -12.83 -16.92
N TRP A 539 17.43 -12.05 -17.33
CA TRP A 539 17.26 -10.68 -17.86
C TRP A 539 16.82 -10.62 -19.32
N ASP A 540 16.73 -11.76 -20.01
CA ASP A 540 16.20 -11.83 -21.36
C ASP A 540 14.67 -11.94 -21.39
N ASN A 541 14.07 -12.45 -20.30
CA ASN A 541 12.67 -12.86 -20.26
C ASN A 541 11.70 -11.76 -20.71
N ARG A 542 11.73 -10.58 -20.06
CA ARG A 542 10.79 -9.48 -20.38
C ARG A 542 10.97 -8.93 -21.80
N PHE A 543 12.20 -8.91 -22.30
CA PHE A 543 12.50 -8.36 -23.62
C PHE A 543 11.99 -9.27 -24.74
N TYR A 544 12.26 -10.57 -24.65
CA TYR A 544 11.83 -11.52 -25.69
C TYR A 544 10.37 -11.94 -25.55
N ASP A 545 9.78 -11.88 -24.36
CA ASP A 545 8.34 -12.01 -24.18
C ASP A 545 7.59 -10.91 -24.94
N ARG A 546 8.00 -9.64 -24.77
CA ARG A 546 7.49 -8.51 -25.56
C ARG A 546 7.70 -8.73 -27.07
N LEU A 547 8.93 -9.04 -27.51
CA LEU A 547 9.21 -9.25 -28.93
C LEU A 547 8.41 -10.39 -29.54
N MET A 548 8.15 -11.46 -28.78
CA MET A 548 7.31 -12.58 -29.22
C MET A 548 5.88 -12.11 -29.44
N ILE A 549 5.30 -11.37 -28.50
CA ILE A 549 3.95 -10.80 -28.64
C ILE A 549 3.88 -9.89 -29.87
N GLU A 550 4.84 -9.00 -30.05
CA GLU A 550 4.87 -8.07 -31.20
C GLU A 550 5.03 -8.81 -32.54
N LYS A 551 5.95 -9.77 -32.64
CA LYS A 551 6.28 -10.46 -33.91
C LYS A 551 5.32 -11.58 -34.27
N ASP A 552 4.96 -12.43 -33.30
CA ASP A 552 4.19 -13.64 -33.57
C ASP A 552 2.67 -13.37 -33.54
N TYR A 553 2.21 -12.35 -32.80
CA TYR A 553 0.78 -12.03 -32.64
C TYR A 553 0.35 -10.72 -33.29
N ASN A 554 1.31 -9.91 -33.78
CA ASN A 554 1.05 -8.61 -34.43
C ASN A 554 0.14 -7.71 -33.58
N ILE A 555 0.40 -7.68 -32.26
CA ILE A 555 -0.30 -6.86 -31.29
C ILE A 555 0.54 -5.64 -30.96
N ASP A 556 -0.11 -4.48 -31.06
CA ASP A 556 0.39 -3.21 -30.54
C ASP A 556 -0.46 -2.85 -29.31
N GLU A 557 0.11 -3.02 -28.11
CA GLU A 557 -0.57 -2.74 -26.84
C GLU A 557 -1.06 -1.29 -26.77
N ASN A 558 -0.33 -0.34 -27.37
CA ASN A 558 -0.71 1.07 -27.35
C ASN A 558 -1.95 1.32 -28.21
N LYS A 559 -2.07 0.63 -29.36
CA LYS A 559 -3.28 0.69 -30.19
C LYS A 559 -4.47 0.01 -29.54
N ILE A 560 -4.26 -1.11 -28.85
CA ILE A 560 -5.33 -1.76 -28.08
C ILE A 560 -5.82 -0.81 -26.98
N ALA A 561 -4.92 -0.10 -26.30
CA ALA A 561 -5.27 0.83 -25.23
C ALA A 561 -6.19 1.97 -25.69
N GLU A 562 -6.15 2.38 -26.96
CA GLU A 562 -7.07 3.37 -27.53
C GLU A 562 -8.55 2.98 -27.41
N TYR A 563 -8.83 1.68 -27.30
CA TYR A 563 -10.16 1.13 -27.10
C TYR A 563 -10.58 1.03 -25.64
N PHE A 564 -9.72 1.33 -24.67
CA PHE A 564 -10.06 1.24 -23.25
C PHE A 564 -9.84 2.56 -22.50
N PRO A 565 -10.57 3.65 -22.84
CA PRO A 565 -10.57 4.85 -22.01
C PRO A 565 -11.08 4.52 -20.60
N LEU A 566 -10.31 4.93 -19.58
CA LEU A 566 -10.54 4.56 -18.18
C LEU A 566 -12.01 4.71 -17.74
N GLN A 567 -12.61 5.87 -17.99
CA GLN A 567 -13.97 6.17 -17.54
C GLN A 567 -15.03 5.26 -18.17
N SER A 568 -14.92 5.00 -19.49
CA SER A 568 -15.85 4.08 -20.17
C SER A 568 -15.64 2.63 -19.76
N THR A 569 -14.38 2.24 -19.50
CA THR A 569 -14.04 0.90 -19.03
C THR A 569 -14.63 0.64 -17.65
N VAL A 570 -14.43 1.55 -16.67
CA VAL A 570 -15.04 1.48 -15.33
C VAL A 570 -16.57 1.37 -15.44
N THR A 571 -17.19 2.25 -16.25
CA THR A 571 -18.64 2.23 -16.47
C THR A 571 -19.13 0.88 -17.00
N GLY A 572 -18.41 0.30 -17.96
CA GLY A 572 -18.73 -1.01 -18.52
C GLY A 572 -18.59 -2.13 -17.49
N MET A 573 -17.56 -2.10 -16.66
CA MET A 573 -17.34 -3.06 -15.59
C MET A 573 -18.41 -3.01 -14.50
N LEU A 574 -18.81 -1.80 -14.07
CA LEU A 574 -19.89 -1.66 -13.08
C LEU A 574 -21.21 -2.22 -13.61
N ARG A 575 -21.52 -2.03 -14.90
CA ARG A 575 -22.70 -2.64 -15.53
C ARG A 575 -22.68 -4.16 -15.56
N ILE A 576 -21.49 -4.77 -15.66
CA ILE A 576 -21.37 -6.23 -15.55
C ILE A 576 -21.86 -6.67 -14.16
N PHE A 577 -21.49 -5.96 -13.10
CA PHE A 577 -21.97 -6.26 -11.74
C PHE A 577 -23.45 -5.91 -11.54
N GLU A 578 -23.99 -4.88 -12.20
CA GLU A 578 -25.44 -4.62 -12.19
C GLU A 578 -26.22 -5.82 -12.75
N GLU A 579 -25.78 -6.37 -13.89
CA GLU A 579 -26.45 -7.49 -14.54
C GLU A 579 -26.23 -8.82 -13.82
N LEU A 580 -24.99 -9.11 -13.40
CA LEU A 580 -24.64 -10.38 -12.77
C LEU A 580 -25.13 -10.47 -11.33
N LEU A 581 -24.94 -9.41 -10.55
CA LEU A 581 -25.09 -9.45 -9.10
C LEU A 581 -26.35 -8.71 -8.61
N GLY A 582 -27.09 -8.06 -9.50
CA GLY A 582 -28.30 -7.31 -9.15
C GLY A 582 -27.99 -6.02 -8.38
N PHE A 583 -26.85 -5.39 -8.66
CA PHE A 583 -26.52 -4.07 -8.10
C PHE A 583 -27.01 -2.92 -8.97
N VAL A 584 -27.03 -1.73 -8.39
CA VAL A 584 -27.27 -0.46 -9.06
C VAL A 584 -26.25 0.55 -8.54
N PHE A 585 -25.41 1.08 -9.43
CA PHE A 585 -24.40 2.07 -9.06
C PHE A 585 -24.89 3.47 -9.40
N VAL A 586 -24.88 4.35 -8.40
CA VAL A 586 -25.27 5.76 -8.55
C VAL A 586 -24.07 6.65 -8.26
N GLU A 587 -23.51 7.25 -9.30
CA GLU A 587 -22.39 8.19 -9.17
C GLU A 587 -22.86 9.46 -8.46
N LEU A 588 -22.09 9.90 -7.47
CA LEU A 588 -22.39 11.06 -6.64
C LEU A 588 -21.51 12.24 -7.09
N GLY A 589 -22.14 13.25 -7.69
CA GLY A 589 -21.51 14.51 -8.06
C GLY A 589 -21.31 15.44 -6.84
N PRO A 590 -20.64 16.59 -7.02
CA PRO A 590 -20.33 17.51 -5.91
C PRO A 590 -21.57 17.98 -5.13
N GLU A 591 -22.68 18.29 -5.81
CA GLU A 591 -23.91 18.75 -5.15
C GLU A 591 -24.55 17.65 -4.29
N GLU A 592 -24.60 16.41 -4.80
CA GLU A 592 -25.16 15.28 -4.06
C GLU A 592 -24.25 14.85 -2.91
N ARG A 593 -22.93 14.91 -3.11
CA ARG A 593 -21.94 14.69 -2.05
C ARG A 593 -22.15 15.68 -0.90
N ALA A 594 -22.29 16.97 -1.18
CA ALA A 594 -22.55 17.98 -0.16
C ALA A 594 -23.88 17.69 0.60
N LYS A 595 -24.92 17.25 -0.12
CA LYS A 595 -26.23 16.95 0.46
C LYS A 595 -26.20 15.76 1.43
N ILE A 596 -25.45 14.69 1.11
CA ILE A 596 -25.38 13.49 1.96
C ILE A 596 -24.27 13.55 3.00
N SER A 597 -23.37 14.53 2.89
CA SER A 597 -22.29 14.74 3.85
C SER A 597 -22.85 15.20 5.21
N PRO A 598 -22.47 14.54 6.33
CA PRO A 598 -22.84 14.98 7.67
C PRO A 598 -22.44 16.44 7.99
N THR A 599 -21.41 16.97 7.32
CA THR A 599 -20.92 18.34 7.54
C THR A 599 -21.50 19.36 6.54
N GLY A 600 -22.28 18.89 5.56
CA GLY A 600 -22.76 19.70 4.45
C GLY A 600 -21.70 20.04 3.39
N LYS A 601 -20.49 19.49 3.49
CA LYS A 601 -19.37 19.73 2.56
C LYS A 601 -19.04 18.47 1.77
N ALA A 602 -18.92 18.61 0.44
CA ALA A 602 -18.64 17.48 -0.45
C ALA A 602 -17.21 16.95 -0.29
N GLU A 603 -16.27 17.85 -0.02
CA GLU A 603 -14.86 17.56 0.21
C GLU A 603 -14.61 16.80 1.52
N ASP A 604 -15.51 16.85 2.49
CA ASP A 604 -15.33 16.18 3.78
C ASP A 604 -15.61 14.66 3.71
N ILE A 605 -16.15 14.16 2.60
CA ILE A 605 -16.48 12.73 2.40
C ILE A 605 -15.58 12.06 1.35
N ALA A 606 -14.50 12.73 0.92
CA ALA A 606 -13.46 12.18 0.05
C ALA A 606 -12.09 12.78 0.40
N TRP A 607 -11.01 12.01 0.31
CA TRP A 607 -9.66 12.46 0.67
C TRP A 607 -8.92 13.24 -0.44
N HIS A 608 -9.47 13.26 -1.67
CA HIS A 608 -8.88 13.92 -2.82
C HIS A 608 -9.94 14.24 -3.88
N GLU A 609 -9.74 15.30 -4.68
CA GLU A 609 -10.71 15.76 -5.69
C GLU A 609 -10.93 14.77 -6.84
N ASP A 610 -9.89 14.04 -7.24
CA ASP A 610 -9.95 12.99 -8.27
C ASP A 610 -10.75 11.73 -7.84
N VAL A 611 -11.20 11.63 -6.59
CA VAL A 611 -11.90 10.45 -6.08
C VAL A 611 -13.34 10.41 -6.60
N ILE A 612 -13.68 9.32 -7.28
CA ILE A 612 -15.04 9.04 -7.74
C ILE A 612 -15.78 8.27 -6.64
N LEU A 613 -17.02 8.64 -6.35
CA LEU A 613 -17.82 8.05 -5.29
C LEU A 613 -19.16 7.59 -5.84
N PHE A 614 -19.51 6.33 -5.57
CA PHE A 614 -20.81 5.75 -5.88
C PHE A 614 -21.54 5.36 -4.59
N SER A 615 -22.85 5.64 -4.56
CA SER A 615 -23.76 4.89 -3.68
C SER A 615 -24.24 3.64 -4.42
N VAL A 616 -24.25 2.51 -3.72
CA VAL A 616 -24.57 1.20 -4.30
C VAL A 616 -25.87 0.70 -3.69
N TRP A 617 -26.74 0.16 -4.53
CA TRP A 617 -28.07 -0.31 -4.17
C TRP A 617 -28.31 -1.69 -4.78
N ASP A 618 -29.25 -2.41 -4.21
CA ASP A 618 -29.83 -3.60 -4.83
C ASP A 618 -30.84 -3.17 -5.90
N ASP A 619 -30.96 -3.96 -6.97
CA ASP A 619 -32.02 -3.77 -7.94
C ASP A 619 -33.39 -4.21 -7.38
N ALA A 620 -34.44 -4.02 -8.18
CA ALA A 620 -35.80 -4.35 -7.75
C ALA A 620 -36.03 -5.86 -7.53
N SER A 621 -35.23 -6.72 -8.18
CA SER A 621 -35.30 -8.17 -7.98
C SER A 621 -34.64 -8.61 -6.67
N GLU A 622 -33.66 -7.84 -6.19
CA GLU A 622 -32.93 -8.05 -4.94
C GLU A 622 -33.52 -7.25 -3.76
N GLY A 623 -34.59 -6.48 -3.98
CA GLY A 623 -35.37 -5.81 -2.94
C GLY A 623 -35.08 -4.32 -2.72
N ASP A 624 -34.37 -3.67 -3.66
CA ASP A 624 -34.12 -2.22 -3.66
C ASP A 624 -33.41 -1.66 -2.41
N GLY A 625 -32.71 -2.52 -1.66
CA GLY A 625 -31.98 -2.15 -0.45
C GLY A 625 -30.73 -1.29 -0.73
N PHE A 626 -30.34 -0.47 0.24
CA PHE A 626 -29.01 0.16 0.20
C PHE A 626 -27.93 -0.92 0.43
N VAL A 627 -26.83 -0.87 -0.30
CA VAL A 627 -25.74 -1.85 -0.22
C VAL A 627 -24.50 -1.26 0.45
N GLY A 628 -24.11 -0.03 0.09
CA GLY A 628 -22.91 0.61 0.64
C GLY A 628 -22.34 1.68 -0.28
N TYR A 629 -21.06 2.00 -0.09
CA TYR A 629 -20.33 3.00 -0.87
C TYR A 629 -19.09 2.42 -1.56
N LEU A 630 -18.88 2.79 -2.81
CA LEU A 630 -17.68 2.45 -3.59
C LEU A 630 -16.92 3.74 -3.94
N TYR A 631 -15.66 3.79 -3.53
CA TYR A 631 -14.73 4.86 -3.86
C TYR A 631 -13.72 4.36 -4.90
N LEU A 632 -13.45 5.15 -5.93
CA LEU A 632 -12.41 4.87 -6.91
C LEU A 632 -11.38 6.01 -6.92
N ASP A 633 -10.15 5.69 -6.56
CA ASP A 633 -8.99 6.58 -6.58
C ASP A 633 -7.95 6.02 -7.57
N LEU A 634 -8.06 6.45 -8.83
CA LEU A 634 -7.48 5.71 -9.97
C LEU A 634 -6.15 6.27 -10.48
N HIS A 635 -5.72 7.44 -10.01
CA HIS A 635 -4.58 8.17 -10.57
C HIS A 635 -3.39 8.28 -9.60
N PRO A 636 -2.14 8.27 -10.10
CA PRO A 636 -0.96 8.44 -9.27
C PRO A 636 -0.82 9.89 -8.77
N ARG A 637 -0.24 10.05 -7.58
CA ARG A 637 0.18 11.34 -7.00
C ARG A 637 1.24 11.12 -5.92
N LYS A 638 2.01 12.16 -5.58
CA LYS A 638 3.03 12.11 -4.52
C LYS A 638 2.41 11.63 -3.20
N GLY A 639 3.04 10.63 -2.57
CA GLY A 639 2.62 10.10 -1.27
C GLY A 639 1.44 9.12 -1.30
N LYS A 640 0.86 8.83 -2.48
CA LYS A 640 -0.15 7.78 -2.65
C LYS A 640 0.51 6.39 -2.77
N TYR A 641 -0.15 5.38 -2.24
CA TYR A 641 0.19 3.96 -2.38
C TYR A 641 0.39 3.57 -3.86
N GLY A 642 1.56 3.02 -4.16
CA GLY A 642 2.04 2.81 -5.53
C GLY A 642 1.51 1.57 -6.25
N HIS A 643 0.84 0.65 -5.53
CA HIS A 643 0.25 -0.56 -6.12
C HIS A 643 -1.26 -0.41 -6.30
N ALA A 644 -1.86 -1.32 -7.07
CA ALA A 644 -3.30 -1.50 -7.10
C ALA A 644 -3.74 -2.27 -5.84
N ALA A 645 -4.83 -1.84 -5.19
CA ALA A 645 -5.41 -2.51 -4.04
C ALA A 645 -6.84 -2.03 -3.79
N ASN A 646 -7.66 -2.88 -3.16
CA ASN A 646 -8.91 -2.49 -2.54
C ASN A 646 -8.78 -2.44 -1.00
N PHE A 647 -9.23 -1.33 -0.40
CA PHE A 647 -9.25 -1.11 1.04
C PHE A 647 -10.69 -1.09 1.54
N ASN A 648 -11.04 -1.94 2.50
CA ASN A 648 -12.27 -1.73 3.25
C ASN A 648 -12.09 -0.51 4.17
N LEU A 649 -12.90 0.51 3.96
CA LEU A 649 -12.92 1.74 4.76
C LEU A 649 -13.80 1.59 6.00
N GLN A 650 -14.95 0.93 5.84
CA GLN A 650 -15.86 0.58 6.93
C GLN A 650 -16.49 -0.79 6.67
N PRO A 651 -16.48 -1.72 7.64
CA PRO A 651 -17.10 -3.03 7.48
C PRO A 651 -18.62 -2.99 7.67
N GLY A 652 -19.33 -3.90 7.00
CA GLY A 652 -20.74 -4.15 7.25
C GLY A 652 -20.98 -5.23 8.32
N PHE A 653 -21.91 -5.00 9.23
CA PHE A 653 -22.25 -5.92 10.31
C PHE A 653 -23.70 -5.72 10.79
N VAL A 654 -24.18 -6.60 11.68
CA VAL A 654 -25.50 -6.46 12.31
C VAL A 654 -25.35 -5.68 13.61
N LYS A 655 -26.06 -4.55 13.74
CA LYS A 655 -26.08 -3.71 14.93
C LYS A 655 -26.89 -4.36 16.05
N LYS A 656 -26.77 -3.83 17.28
CA LYS A 656 -27.52 -4.31 18.47
C LYS A 656 -29.04 -4.28 18.30
N ASP A 657 -29.54 -3.32 17.51
CA ASP A 657 -30.97 -3.18 17.19
C ASP A 657 -31.47 -4.17 16.12
N GLY A 658 -30.59 -5.05 15.61
CA GLY A 658 -30.87 -6.02 14.56
C GLY A 658 -30.81 -5.46 13.13
N SER A 659 -30.65 -4.14 12.96
CA SER A 659 -30.49 -3.54 11.64
C SER A 659 -29.02 -3.58 11.17
N ARG A 660 -28.81 -3.40 9.87
CA ARG A 660 -27.49 -3.53 9.25
C ARG A 660 -26.73 -2.19 9.26
N ARG A 661 -25.42 -2.27 9.56
CA ARG A 661 -24.42 -1.27 9.17
C ARG A 661 -23.91 -1.63 7.77
N PHE A 662 -23.86 -0.65 6.86
CA PHE A 662 -23.45 -0.86 5.47
C PHE A 662 -21.97 -0.51 5.26
N PRO A 663 -21.25 -1.27 4.43
CA PRO A 663 -19.83 -1.05 4.18
C PRO A 663 -19.53 0.16 3.30
N ALA A 664 -18.27 0.58 3.35
CA ALA A 664 -17.64 1.47 2.40
C ALA A 664 -16.28 0.89 2.00
N THR A 665 -15.96 0.89 0.71
CA THR A 665 -14.71 0.32 0.17
C THR A 665 -14.05 1.27 -0.82
N ALA A 666 -12.72 1.23 -0.91
CA ALA A 666 -11.93 2.09 -1.77
C ALA A 666 -10.97 1.30 -2.65
N LEU A 667 -11.16 1.43 -3.96
CA LEU A 667 -10.23 0.96 -4.97
C LEU A 667 -9.16 2.01 -5.21
N VAL A 668 -7.89 1.65 -5.00
CA VAL A 668 -6.74 2.52 -5.16
C VAL A 668 -5.87 1.95 -6.28
N CYS A 669 -5.74 2.68 -7.40
CA CYS A 669 -4.90 2.31 -8.55
C CYS A 669 -4.02 3.49 -9.00
N ASN A 670 -3.14 3.27 -9.98
CA ASN A 670 -2.17 4.26 -10.45
C ASN A 670 -2.14 4.39 -11.98
N PHE A 671 -3.31 4.43 -12.63
CA PHE A 671 -3.42 4.61 -14.07
C PHE A 671 -3.09 6.03 -14.48
N SER A 672 -2.37 6.17 -15.60
CA SER A 672 -1.93 7.45 -16.16
C SER A 672 -3.04 8.50 -16.18
N LYS A 673 -2.75 9.73 -15.76
CA LYS A 673 -3.71 10.85 -15.86
C LYS A 673 -3.94 11.21 -17.34
N PRO A 674 -5.13 11.76 -17.69
CA PRO A 674 -5.33 12.39 -18.99
C PRO A 674 -4.28 13.48 -19.27
N SER A 675 -3.84 13.59 -20.53
CA SER A 675 -2.84 14.59 -20.97
C SER A 675 -3.37 15.41 -22.13
N GLY A 676 -3.61 16.71 -21.93
CA GLY A 676 -4.11 17.61 -22.97
C GLY A 676 -5.41 17.09 -23.61
N THR A 677 -5.33 16.62 -24.86
CA THR A 677 -6.47 16.08 -25.62
C THR A 677 -6.60 14.55 -25.54
N LYS A 678 -5.66 13.84 -24.91
CA LYS A 678 -5.66 12.37 -24.81
C LYS A 678 -6.20 11.94 -23.44
N PRO A 679 -7.28 11.14 -23.38
CA PRO A 679 -7.78 10.60 -22.11
C PRO A 679 -6.82 9.58 -21.50
N SER A 680 -7.07 9.19 -20.26
CA SER A 680 -6.40 8.03 -19.65
C SER A 680 -6.81 6.77 -20.42
N LEU A 681 -5.85 6.09 -21.03
CA LEU A 681 -6.04 4.87 -21.80
C LEU A 681 -5.39 3.71 -21.06
N LEU A 682 -6.15 2.64 -20.87
CA LEU A 682 -5.68 1.45 -20.17
C LEU A 682 -5.11 0.45 -21.16
N LYS A 683 -3.91 -0.04 -20.87
CA LYS A 683 -3.41 -1.29 -21.46
C LYS A 683 -4.27 -2.46 -20.98
N HIS A 684 -4.25 -3.56 -21.71
CA HIS A 684 -5.12 -4.70 -21.39
C HIS A 684 -4.82 -5.32 -20.01
N ASP A 685 -3.54 -5.38 -19.61
CA ASP A 685 -3.13 -5.80 -18.26
C ASP A 685 -3.65 -4.86 -17.16
N GLU A 686 -3.73 -3.55 -17.44
CA GLU A 686 -4.36 -2.56 -16.55
C GLU A 686 -5.89 -2.75 -16.47
N VAL A 687 -6.54 -3.16 -17.56
CA VAL A 687 -7.98 -3.55 -17.56
C VAL A 687 -8.20 -4.79 -16.69
N VAL A 688 -7.34 -5.82 -16.81
CA VAL A 688 -7.37 -7.01 -15.95
C VAL A 688 -7.20 -6.62 -14.48
N THR A 689 -6.18 -5.80 -14.18
CA THR A 689 -5.90 -5.31 -12.82
C THR A 689 -7.08 -4.53 -12.24
N LEU A 690 -7.69 -3.61 -13.01
CA LEU A 690 -8.86 -2.85 -12.57
C LEU A 690 -10.02 -3.78 -12.19
N PHE A 691 -10.25 -4.84 -12.98
CA PHE A 691 -11.36 -5.76 -12.71
C PHE A 691 -11.08 -6.72 -11.55
N HIS A 692 -9.82 -7.13 -11.37
CA HIS A 692 -9.35 -7.86 -10.20
C HIS A 692 -9.66 -7.07 -8.91
N GLU A 693 -9.21 -5.82 -8.83
CA GLU A 693 -9.41 -4.98 -7.64
C GLU A 693 -10.89 -4.65 -7.41
N LEU A 694 -11.66 -4.43 -8.49
CA LEU A 694 -13.11 -4.29 -8.37
C LEU A 694 -13.74 -5.55 -7.79
N GLY A 695 -13.22 -6.74 -8.11
CA GLY A 695 -13.64 -7.99 -7.51
C GLY A 695 -13.55 -7.98 -5.97
N HIS A 696 -12.46 -7.47 -5.41
CA HIS A 696 -12.30 -7.29 -3.96
C HIS A 696 -13.30 -6.28 -3.40
N GLY A 697 -13.47 -5.12 -4.05
CA GLY A 697 -14.45 -4.12 -3.63
C GLY A 697 -15.90 -4.62 -3.70
N ILE A 698 -16.21 -5.45 -4.70
CA ILE A 698 -17.52 -6.08 -4.87
C ILE A 698 -17.76 -7.16 -3.82
N HIS A 699 -16.74 -7.95 -3.47
CA HIS A 699 -16.82 -8.89 -2.34
C HIS A 699 -17.14 -8.16 -1.04
N ASP A 700 -16.52 -7.00 -0.81
CA ASP A 700 -16.79 -6.16 0.35
C ASP A 700 -18.25 -5.67 0.38
N LEU A 701 -18.72 -5.05 -0.70
CA LEU A 701 -20.10 -4.57 -0.84
C LEU A 701 -21.14 -5.69 -0.72
N ALA A 702 -20.84 -6.86 -1.26
CA ALA A 702 -21.71 -8.02 -1.19
C ALA A 702 -21.74 -8.67 0.19
N GLY A 703 -20.73 -8.48 1.05
CA GLY A 703 -20.64 -9.15 2.36
C GLY A 703 -21.89 -8.95 3.24
N ARG A 704 -22.40 -10.03 3.84
CA ARG A 704 -23.59 -10.01 4.72
C ARG A 704 -23.35 -10.73 6.06
N THR A 705 -22.15 -10.60 6.63
CA THR A 705 -21.79 -11.18 7.93
C THR A 705 -22.45 -10.49 9.12
N ARG A 706 -22.57 -11.20 10.25
CA ARG A 706 -23.07 -10.65 11.52
C ARG A 706 -22.04 -9.75 12.19
N PHE A 707 -20.77 -10.16 12.19
CA PHE A 707 -19.68 -9.41 12.83
C PHE A 707 -18.73 -8.79 11.79
N ALA A 708 -18.18 -7.61 12.11
CA ALA A 708 -17.21 -6.90 11.27
C ALA A 708 -15.95 -7.75 11.00
N ARG A 709 -15.56 -8.57 11.97
CA ARG A 709 -14.41 -9.48 11.92
C ARG A 709 -14.37 -10.40 10.70
N PHE A 710 -15.53 -10.76 10.16
CA PHE A 710 -15.65 -11.63 8.99
C PHE A 710 -16.15 -10.93 7.75
N HIS A 711 -16.33 -9.61 7.80
CA HIS A 711 -16.90 -8.87 6.69
C HIS A 711 -16.01 -8.85 5.45
N GLY A 712 -16.66 -8.92 4.28
CA GLY A 712 -16.02 -8.78 2.98
C GLY A 712 -14.89 -9.78 2.76
N THR A 713 -13.73 -9.26 2.38
CA THR A 713 -12.54 -10.05 2.04
C THR A 713 -11.82 -10.69 3.25
N SER A 714 -12.39 -10.62 4.46
CA SER A 714 -11.83 -11.21 5.69
C SER A 714 -11.93 -12.75 5.74
N THR A 715 -11.61 -13.40 4.63
CA THR A 715 -11.52 -14.84 4.40
C THR A 715 -10.10 -15.36 4.67
N VAL A 716 -9.90 -16.67 4.58
CA VAL A 716 -8.55 -17.25 4.64
C VAL A 716 -7.68 -16.83 3.45
N ARG A 717 -6.38 -16.66 3.69
CA ARG A 717 -5.42 -16.09 2.71
C ARG A 717 -5.26 -16.92 1.43
N ASP A 718 -5.50 -18.22 1.47
CA ASP A 718 -5.48 -19.10 0.29
C ASP A 718 -6.84 -19.26 -0.39
N PHE A 719 -7.79 -18.36 -0.09
CA PHE A 719 -9.07 -18.20 -0.79
C PHE A 719 -9.32 -16.77 -1.26
N VAL A 720 -8.79 -15.76 -0.55
CA VAL A 720 -9.15 -14.34 -0.75
C VAL A 720 -9.02 -13.86 -2.20
N GLU A 721 -8.08 -14.42 -2.97
CA GLU A 721 -7.86 -14.06 -4.38
C GLU A 721 -8.77 -14.82 -5.37
N ALA A 722 -9.44 -15.91 -4.95
CA ALA A 722 -10.24 -16.71 -5.86
C ALA A 722 -11.44 -15.92 -6.44
N PRO A 723 -12.17 -15.09 -5.67
CA PRO A 723 -13.19 -14.19 -6.21
C PRO A 723 -12.69 -13.18 -7.25
N SER A 724 -11.54 -12.54 -7.00
CA SER A 724 -10.98 -11.50 -7.88
C SER A 724 -10.39 -12.12 -9.15
N GLN A 725 -9.59 -13.19 -9.01
CA GLN A 725 -9.01 -13.93 -10.14
C GLN A 725 -10.09 -14.56 -11.05
N MET A 726 -11.20 -15.02 -10.48
CA MET A 726 -12.31 -15.55 -11.29
C MET A 726 -12.83 -14.47 -12.25
N LEU A 727 -12.96 -13.23 -11.76
CA LEU A 727 -13.48 -12.11 -12.55
C LEU A 727 -12.51 -11.67 -13.66
N GLU A 728 -11.20 -11.88 -13.51
CA GLU A 728 -10.22 -11.59 -14.57
C GLU A 728 -10.57 -12.28 -15.91
N ASN A 729 -11.24 -13.44 -15.85
CA ASN A 729 -11.68 -14.17 -17.04
C ASN A 729 -12.66 -13.41 -17.94
N TRP A 730 -13.40 -12.44 -17.42
CA TRP A 730 -14.25 -11.54 -18.23
C TRP A 730 -13.41 -10.65 -19.13
N CYS A 731 -12.23 -10.21 -18.67
CA CYS A 731 -11.29 -9.43 -19.48
C CYS A 731 -10.65 -10.27 -20.61
N TRP A 732 -10.90 -11.58 -20.64
CA TRP A 732 -10.46 -12.51 -21.69
C TRP A 732 -11.63 -13.11 -22.48
N THR A 733 -12.85 -12.63 -22.26
CA THR A 733 -14.05 -13.12 -22.92
C THR A 733 -14.38 -12.22 -24.13
N PRO A 734 -14.50 -12.76 -25.37
CA PRO A 734 -14.65 -11.93 -26.57
C PRO A 734 -15.82 -10.94 -26.52
N SER A 735 -16.99 -11.41 -26.09
CA SER A 735 -18.21 -10.58 -25.99
C SER A 735 -18.05 -9.45 -24.97
N VAL A 736 -17.33 -9.70 -23.87
CA VAL A 736 -17.10 -8.74 -22.81
C VAL A 736 -16.04 -7.72 -23.23
N LEU A 737 -14.92 -8.15 -23.81
CA LEU A 737 -13.91 -7.25 -24.38
C LEU A 737 -14.54 -6.27 -25.38
N LYS A 738 -15.38 -6.79 -26.29
CA LYS A 738 -16.12 -5.95 -27.23
C LYS A 738 -17.07 -5.00 -26.53
N ALA A 739 -17.75 -5.43 -25.48
CA ALA A 739 -18.66 -4.59 -24.71
C ALA A 739 -17.93 -3.45 -23.99
N LEU A 740 -16.81 -3.74 -23.33
CA LEU A 740 -15.97 -2.79 -22.60
C LEU A 740 -15.26 -1.80 -23.54
N SER A 741 -14.89 -2.24 -24.74
CA SER A 741 -14.14 -1.41 -25.69
C SER A 741 -14.93 -0.19 -26.18
N ASN A 742 -14.27 0.95 -26.37
CA ASN A 742 -14.81 2.15 -26.99
C ASN A 742 -13.65 3.04 -27.42
N GLN A 743 -13.34 3.09 -28.73
CA GLN A 743 -12.21 3.87 -29.24
C GLN A 743 -12.40 5.36 -28.89
N TYR A 744 -11.36 5.98 -28.32
CA TYR A 744 -11.50 7.27 -27.65
C TYR A 744 -11.88 8.46 -28.55
N GLU A 745 -11.58 8.42 -29.85
CA GLU A 745 -11.91 9.46 -30.84
C GLU A 745 -13.17 9.14 -31.64
N THR A 746 -13.32 7.90 -32.10
CA THR A 746 -14.36 7.47 -33.05
C THR A 746 -15.57 6.85 -32.35
N GLY A 747 -15.41 6.35 -31.13
CA GLY A 747 -16.42 5.56 -30.41
C GLY A 747 -16.64 4.15 -30.98
N GLU A 748 -15.77 3.69 -31.87
CA GLU A 748 -15.87 2.36 -32.46
C GLU A 748 -15.49 1.26 -31.46
N LYS A 749 -16.10 0.09 -31.60
CA LYS A 749 -15.73 -1.10 -30.81
C LYS A 749 -14.44 -1.71 -31.34
N ILE A 750 -13.70 -2.40 -30.48
CA ILE A 750 -12.52 -3.15 -30.89
C ILE A 750 -12.91 -4.20 -31.95
N PRO A 751 -12.18 -4.30 -33.07
CA PRO A 751 -12.46 -5.30 -34.12
C PRO A 751 -12.32 -6.74 -33.62
N ASP A 752 -13.14 -7.65 -34.16
CA ASP A 752 -13.13 -9.06 -33.75
C ASP A 752 -11.77 -9.73 -34.02
N ASP A 753 -11.07 -9.38 -35.10
CA ASP A 753 -9.75 -9.92 -35.39
C ASP A 753 -8.69 -9.49 -34.37
N LEU A 754 -8.83 -8.29 -33.79
CA LEU A 754 -7.94 -7.79 -32.75
C LEU A 754 -8.26 -8.45 -31.40
N ILE A 755 -9.54 -8.73 -31.12
CA ILE A 755 -9.96 -9.53 -29.96
C ILE A 755 -9.37 -10.94 -30.04
N GLU A 756 -9.48 -11.61 -31.19
CA GLU A 756 -8.96 -12.97 -31.38
C GLU A 756 -7.44 -13.03 -31.15
N LYS A 757 -6.70 -12.05 -31.70
CA LYS A 757 -5.25 -11.93 -31.46
C LYS A 757 -4.95 -11.71 -29.99
N LEU A 758 -5.64 -10.77 -29.34
CA LEU A 758 -5.45 -10.47 -27.92
C LEU A 758 -5.72 -11.69 -27.05
N ILE A 759 -6.81 -12.42 -27.29
CA ILE A 759 -7.10 -13.63 -26.51
C ILE A 759 -6.04 -14.71 -26.74
N ALA A 760 -5.48 -14.80 -27.96
CA ALA A 760 -4.40 -15.73 -28.25
C ALA A 760 -3.11 -15.43 -27.44
N THR A 761 -2.94 -14.22 -26.90
CA THR A 761 -1.79 -13.90 -26.04
C THR A 761 -1.98 -14.27 -24.58
N LYS A 762 -3.19 -14.64 -24.14
CA LYS A 762 -3.49 -14.94 -22.72
C LYS A 762 -2.52 -15.93 -22.07
N HIS A 763 -2.12 -16.95 -22.82
CA HIS A 763 -1.26 -18.03 -22.33
C HIS A 763 0.10 -18.06 -23.02
N VAL A 764 0.52 -16.96 -23.66
CA VAL A 764 1.88 -16.83 -24.17
C VAL A 764 2.84 -16.89 -22.99
N ASN A 765 3.79 -17.82 -23.05
CA ASN A 765 4.75 -18.09 -21.98
C ASN A 765 4.08 -18.40 -20.61
N GLY A 766 2.86 -18.96 -20.65
CA GLY A 766 2.05 -19.24 -19.48
C GLY A 766 2.69 -20.27 -18.55
N ALA A 767 3.42 -21.26 -19.09
CA ALA A 767 4.12 -22.22 -18.26
C ALA A 767 5.29 -21.56 -17.51
N LEU A 768 6.10 -20.74 -18.18
CA LEU A 768 7.20 -20.00 -17.55
C LEU A 768 6.73 -19.02 -16.49
N PHE A 769 5.63 -18.30 -16.76
CA PHE A 769 5.00 -17.43 -15.77
C PHE A 769 4.64 -18.21 -14.50
N ASN A 770 3.95 -19.34 -14.64
CA ASN A 770 3.52 -20.15 -13.51
C ASN A 770 4.68 -20.89 -12.82
N LEU A 771 5.72 -21.32 -13.54
CA LEU A 771 6.94 -21.87 -12.95
C LEU A 771 7.66 -20.83 -12.08
N ARG A 772 7.63 -19.55 -12.45
CA ARG A 772 8.13 -18.47 -11.58
C ARG A 772 7.28 -18.30 -10.31
N GLN A 773 5.95 -18.41 -10.40
CA GLN A 773 5.10 -18.38 -9.21
C GLN A 773 5.35 -19.59 -8.30
N LEU A 774 5.58 -20.77 -8.89
CA LEU A 774 5.97 -21.99 -8.18
C LEU A 774 7.31 -21.82 -7.48
N HIS A 775 8.30 -21.17 -8.10
CA HIS A 775 9.56 -20.84 -7.43
C HIS A 775 9.34 -20.08 -6.13
N PHE A 776 8.51 -19.06 -6.13
CA PHE A 776 8.18 -18.31 -4.91
C PHE A 776 7.45 -19.14 -3.87
N GLY A 777 6.41 -19.88 -4.27
CA GLY A 777 5.65 -20.74 -3.35
C GLY A 777 6.52 -21.86 -2.74
N ILE A 778 7.35 -22.51 -3.56
CA ILE A 778 8.24 -23.58 -3.10
C ILE A 778 9.36 -23.02 -2.21
N PHE A 779 9.96 -21.87 -2.55
CA PHE A 779 10.96 -21.23 -1.71
C PHE A 779 10.37 -20.86 -0.35
N ASP A 780 9.21 -20.18 -0.32
CA ASP A 780 8.49 -19.80 0.90
C ASP A 780 8.23 -21.02 1.80
N MET A 781 7.68 -22.09 1.23
CA MET A 781 7.46 -23.33 1.98
C MET A 781 8.75 -23.95 2.47
N THR A 782 9.82 -23.97 1.66
CA THR A 782 11.09 -24.60 2.01
C THR A 782 11.78 -23.90 3.18
N VAL A 783 11.83 -22.56 3.19
CA VAL A 783 12.50 -21.81 4.28
C VAL A 783 11.71 -21.82 5.58
N HIS A 784 10.41 -22.11 5.53
CA HIS A 784 9.52 -22.19 6.70
C HIS A 784 9.20 -23.63 7.15
N THR A 785 9.77 -24.66 6.51
CA THR A 785 9.65 -26.09 6.90
C THR A 785 11.01 -26.76 7.16
N PRO A 786 11.96 -26.11 7.86
CA PRO A 786 13.22 -26.77 8.16
C PRO A 786 12.98 -27.98 9.07
N LYS A 787 13.75 -29.05 8.87
CA LYS A 787 13.66 -30.27 9.70
C LYS A 787 14.05 -30.02 11.16
N SER A 788 14.89 -29.01 11.39
CA SER A 788 15.35 -28.57 12.72
C SER A 788 15.76 -27.11 12.66
N HIS A 789 15.77 -26.46 13.82
CA HIS A 789 16.22 -25.07 13.94
C HIS A 789 17.70 -24.91 13.55
N GLU A 790 18.54 -25.90 13.83
CA GLU A 790 19.96 -25.93 13.45
C GLU A 790 20.14 -25.98 11.93
N GLN A 791 19.32 -26.78 11.23
CA GLN A 791 19.35 -26.82 9.76
C GLN A 791 19.03 -25.44 9.17
N LEU A 792 18.07 -24.72 9.75
CA LEU A 792 17.72 -23.38 9.30
C LEU A 792 18.90 -22.41 9.47
N LYS A 793 19.62 -22.46 10.59
CA LYS A 793 20.82 -21.62 10.84
C LYS A 793 21.90 -21.83 9.79
N GLU A 794 22.13 -23.07 9.38
CA GLU A 794 23.15 -23.42 8.37
C GLU A 794 22.70 -23.17 6.91
N MET A 795 21.43 -22.87 6.68
CA MET A 795 20.88 -22.69 5.33
C MET A 795 21.45 -21.46 4.60
N ASP A 796 22.03 -21.68 3.41
CA ASP A 796 22.36 -20.64 2.43
C ASP A 796 21.09 -20.16 1.71
N ILE A 797 20.41 -19.18 2.30
CA ILE A 797 19.12 -18.69 1.81
C ILE A 797 19.24 -18.06 0.41
N PRO A 798 20.19 -17.13 0.13
CA PRO A 798 20.35 -16.60 -1.23
C PRO A 798 20.67 -17.70 -2.25
N GLY A 799 21.55 -18.64 -1.89
CA GLY A 799 21.87 -19.80 -2.73
C GLY A 799 20.65 -20.66 -3.04
N LEU A 800 19.82 -20.95 -2.03
CA LEU A 800 18.57 -21.71 -2.18
C LEU A 800 17.57 -20.96 -3.07
N TYR A 801 17.40 -19.65 -2.87
CA TYR A 801 16.47 -18.83 -3.66
C TYR A 801 16.80 -18.90 -5.15
N ASN A 802 18.04 -18.62 -5.53
CA ASN A 802 18.44 -18.62 -6.94
C ASN A 802 18.54 -20.05 -7.50
N GLY A 803 18.97 -21.02 -6.68
CA GLY A 803 19.03 -22.44 -7.07
C GLY A 803 17.65 -22.99 -7.43
N LEU A 804 16.65 -22.77 -6.58
CA LEU A 804 15.26 -23.16 -6.85
C LEU A 804 14.72 -22.45 -8.10
N ARG A 805 15.05 -21.17 -8.30
CA ARG A 805 14.65 -20.42 -9.50
C ARG A 805 15.19 -21.06 -10.77
N ALA A 806 16.47 -21.39 -10.79
CA ALA A 806 17.12 -22.05 -11.92
C ALA A 806 16.52 -23.45 -12.17
N GLU A 807 16.29 -24.22 -11.10
CA GLU A 807 15.76 -25.59 -11.17
C GLU A 807 14.30 -25.66 -11.62
N ILE A 808 13.46 -24.72 -11.17
CA ILE A 808 12.02 -24.71 -11.45
C ILE A 808 11.74 -24.02 -12.78
N CYS A 809 12.31 -22.83 -13.00
CA CYS A 809 12.03 -22.06 -14.21
C CYS A 809 12.85 -22.54 -15.41
N GLY A 810 14.00 -23.18 -15.20
CA GLY A 810 14.93 -23.57 -16.28
C GLY A 810 15.69 -22.39 -16.90
N LEU A 811 15.63 -21.21 -16.28
CA LEU A 811 16.29 -19.99 -16.73
C LEU A 811 17.65 -19.84 -16.05
N LYS A 812 18.66 -19.43 -16.82
CA LYS A 812 20.02 -19.24 -16.30
C LYS A 812 20.22 -17.83 -15.72
N GLY A 813 20.87 -17.74 -14.58
CA GLY A 813 21.40 -16.51 -14.00
C GLY A 813 22.92 -16.39 -14.17
N PRO A 814 23.56 -15.48 -13.42
CA PRO A 814 25.01 -15.31 -13.36
C PRO A 814 25.81 -16.58 -13.06
N GLU A 815 25.20 -17.60 -12.43
CA GLU A 815 25.85 -18.90 -12.21
C GLU A 815 26.28 -19.61 -13.51
N ALA A 816 25.66 -19.28 -14.64
CA ALA A 816 26.09 -19.75 -15.96
C ALA A 816 27.47 -19.23 -16.38
N PHE A 817 27.96 -18.15 -15.75
CA PHE A 817 29.28 -17.58 -15.95
C PHE A 817 30.30 -17.99 -14.85
N GLY A 818 29.95 -18.99 -14.04
CA GLY A 818 30.82 -19.49 -12.96
C GLY A 818 30.69 -18.74 -11.64
N GLU A 819 29.74 -17.81 -11.53
CA GLU A 819 29.39 -17.20 -10.25
C GLU A 819 28.70 -18.23 -9.32
N LYS A 820 28.77 -18.00 -8.01
CA LYS A 820 28.03 -18.82 -7.05
C LYS A 820 26.54 -18.47 -7.11
N SER A 821 25.66 -19.40 -6.76
CA SER A 821 24.21 -19.17 -6.72
C SER A 821 23.75 -18.15 -5.68
N ASN A 822 24.63 -17.51 -4.92
CA ASN A 822 24.30 -16.44 -3.97
C ASN A 822 24.56 -15.03 -4.55
N TRP A 823 24.59 -14.89 -5.87
CA TRP A 823 24.82 -13.63 -6.60
C TRP A 823 23.71 -12.58 -6.41
N GLY A 824 22.50 -13.00 -6.05
CA GLY A 824 21.31 -12.14 -5.96
C GLY A 824 20.50 -12.41 -4.70
N ASN A 825 19.84 -11.35 -4.20
CA ASN A 825 19.11 -11.35 -2.94
C ASN A 825 17.61 -11.04 -3.13
N GLY A 826 16.97 -11.60 -4.16
CA GLY A 826 15.55 -11.37 -4.43
C GLY A 826 14.62 -11.62 -3.24
N GLN A 827 14.95 -12.59 -2.39
CA GLN A 827 14.24 -12.84 -1.13
C GLN A 827 14.24 -11.64 -0.17
N ALA A 828 15.29 -10.81 -0.17
CA ALA A 828 15.41 -9.60 0.65
C ALA A 828 14.58 -8.43 0.10
N THR A 829 14.10 -8.55 -1.14
CA THR A 829 13.19 -7.59 -1.79
C THR A 829 11.74 -8.08 -1.81
N PHE A 830 11.48 -9.27 -1.28
CA PHE A 830 10.20 -9.95 -1.41
C PHE A 830 9.26 -9.61 -0.25
N GLY A 831 8.60 -8.45 -0.35
CA GLY A 831 7.72 -7.91 0.69
C GLY A 831 6.64 -8.88 1.21
N HIS A 832 6.13 -9.79 0.37
CA HIS A 832 5.12 -10.79 0.79
C HIS A 832 5.58 -11.65 1.97
N LEU A 833 6.84 -12.09 1.99
CA LEU A 833 7.36 -12.95 3.06
C LEU A 833 7.44 -12.25 4.41
N MET A 834 7.34 -10.91 4.41
CA MET A 834 7.35 -10.05 5.61
C MET A 834 5.99 -9.39 5.87
N GLY A 835 5.11 -9.30 4.86
CA GLY A 835 3.78 -8.69 4.91
C GLY A 835 2.64 -9.65 5.23
N GLY A 836 2.92 -10.76 5.92
CA GLY A 836 1.90 -11.71 6.38
C GLY A 836 1.56 -12.88 5.44
N TYR A 837 2.26 -12.99 4.30
CA TYR A 837 2.15 -14.15 3.37
C TYR A 837 3.22 -15.23 3.63
N ASP A 838 3.97 -15.14 4.72
CA ASP A 838 4.88 -16.18 5.18
C ASP A 838 4.18 -17.55 5.32
N ALA A 839 4.80 -18.58 4.72
CA ALA A 839 4.22 -19.91 4.53
C ALA A 839 2.80 -19.87 3.95
N GLY A 840 2.61 -19.00 2.95
CA GLY A 840 1.32 -18.64 2.40
C GLY A 840 1.34 -18.15 0.97
N TYR A 841 2.51 -17.96 0.36
CA TYR A 841 2.59 -17.48 -1.02
C TYR A 841 1.96 -18.45 -2.03
N TYR A 842 1.93 -19.75 -1.71
CA TYR A 842 1.22 -20.77 -2.49
C TYR A 842 -0.26 -20.42 -2.72
N GLY A 843 -0.86 -19.60 -1.84
CA GLY A 843 -2.25 -19.18 -1.89
C GLY A 843 -2.66 -18.50 -3.19
N TYR A 844 -1.73 -17.85 -3.91
CA TYR A 844 -2.02 -17.25 -5.22
C TYR A 844 -2.36 -18.31 -6.28
N LEU A 845 -1.52 -19.34 -6.43
CA LEU A 845 -1.79 -20.44 -7.37
C LEU A 845 -2.95 -21.32 -6.91
N PHE A 846 -3.08 -21.49 -5.60
CA PHE A 846 -4.18 -22.25 -5.00
C PHE A 846 -5.54 -21.59 -5.26
N SER A 847 -5.61 -20.26 -5.08
CA SER A 847 -6.79 -19.47 -5.39
C SER A 847 -7.11 -19.49 -6.88
N ASP A 848 -6.09 -19.42 -7.74
CA ASP A 848 -6.27 -19.39 -9.19
C ASP A 848 -6.90 -20.69 -9.72
N VAL A 849 -6.53 -21.83 -9.12
CA VAL A 849 -7.17 -23.12 -9.41
C VAL A 849 -8.66 -23.11 -9.08
N TYR A 850 -9.05 -22.57 -7.94
CA TYR A 850 -10.45 -22.45 -7.56
C TYR A 850 -11.20 -21.42 -8.41
N SER A 851 -10.53 -20.32 -8.74
CA SER A 851 -11.02 -19.29 -9.66
C SER A 851 -11.37 -19.91 -11.03
N ALA A 852 -10.46 -20.69 -11.59
CA ALA A 852 -10.63 -21.37 -12.86
C ALA A 852 -11.77 -22.39 -12.80
N ASP A 853 -11.87 -23.18 -11.73
CA ASP A 853 -12.94 -24.17 -11.58
C ASP A 853 -14.33 -23.51 -11.48
N MET A 854 -14.46 -22.43 -10.70
CA MET A 854 -15.68 -21.63 -10.63
C MET A 854 -16.06 -21.04 -11.99
N PHE A 855 -15.12 -20.38 -12.66
CA PHE A 855 -15.39 -19.75 -13.96
C PHE A 855 -15.74 -20.79 -15.02
N HIS A 856 -14.94 -21.84 -15.19
CA HIS A 856 -15.14 -22.82 -16.25
C HIS A 856 -16.36 -23.70 -16.06
N THR A 857 -16.69 -24.04 -14.80
CA THR A 857 -17.86 -24.87 -14.51
C THR A 857 -19.16 -24.08 -14.66
N ILE A 858 -19.19 -22.82 -14.22
CA ILE A 858 -20.44 -22.06 -14.10
C ILE A 858 -20.60 -21.00 -15.20
N PHE A 859 -19.57 -20.19 -15.44
CA PHE A 859 -19.69 -18.96 -16.22
C PHE A 859 -19.18 -19.06 -17.66
N LYS A 860 -18.23 -19.96 -17.97
CA LYS A 860 -17.59 -20.00 -19.30
C LYS A 860 -18.58 -20.15 -20.45
N LYS A 861 -19.67 -20.89 -20.25
CA LYS A 861 -20.71 -21.10 -21.26
C LYS A 861 -21.54 -19.84 -21.49
N ASP A 862 -21.84 -19.10 -20.43
CA ASP A 862 -22.60 -17.86 -20.45
C ASP A 862 -22.09 -16.91 -19.36
N PRO A 863 -21.07 -16.09 -19.69
CA PRO A 863 -20.42 -15.21 -18.71
C PRO A 863 -21.33 -14.10 -18.17
N MET A 864 -22.49 -13.86 -18.79
CA MET A 864 -23.46 -12.85 -18.33
C MET A 864 -24.72 -13.50 -17.74
N ASN A 865 -24.64 -14.77 -17.31
CA ASN A 865 -25.76 -15.44 -16.66
C ASN A 865 -26.05 -14.83 -15.27
N GLY A 866 -27.00 -13.90 -15.20
CA GLY A 866 -27.38 -13.24 -13.97
C GLY A 866 -28.07 -14.14 -12.92
N VAL A 867 -28.53 -15.35 -13.28
CA VAL A 867 -29.00 -16.32 -12.26
C VAL A 867 -27.81 -16.88 -11.51
N GLU A 868 -26.78 -17.31 -12.24
CA GLU A 868 -25.55 -17.83 -11.63
C GLU A 868 -24.74 -16.73 -10.95
N GLY A 869 -24.77 -15.49 -11.46
CA GLY A 869 -24.15 -14.33 -10.81
C GLY A 869 -24.75 -14.04 -9.43
N ARG A 870 -26.09 -14.04 -9.29
CA ARG A 870 -26.75 -13.94 -7.97
C ARG A 870 -26.47 -15.15 -7.09
N ARG A 871 -26.43 -16.36 -7.65
CA ARG A 871 -26.01 -17.55 -6.89
C ARG A 871 -24.60 -17.40 -6.34
N TYR A 872 -23.66 -16.89 -7.14
CA TYR A 872 -22.31 -16.58 -6.72
C TYR A 872 -22.28 -15.52 -5.62
N ARG A 873 -23.03 -14.43 -5.77
CA ARG A 873 -23.18 -13.39 -4.74
C ARG A 873 -23.61 -13.99 -3.39
N HIS A 874 -24.71 -14.74 -3.33
CA HIS A 874 -25.25 -15.26 -2.08
C HIS A 874 -24.45 -16.44 -1.49
N ALA A 875 -23.96 -17.33 -2.35
CA ALA A 875 -23.27 -18.53 -1.91
C ALA A 875 -21.82 -18.25 -1.50
N VAL A 876 -21.14 -17.35 -2.23
CA VAL A 876 -19.71 -17.09 -2.07
C VAL A 876 -19.45 -15.76 -1.38
N LEU A 877 -19.87 -14.64 -1.97
CA LEU A 877 -19.46 -13.31 -1.51
C LEU A 877 -20.12 -12.89 -0.17
N GLU A 878 -21.41 -13.17 -0.01
CA GLU A 878 -22.17 -12.78 1.19
C GLU A 878 -21.63 -13.41 2.47
N LYS A 879 -20.95 -14.56 2.35
CA LYS A 879 -20.40 -15.29 3.49
C LYS A 879 -19.18 -14.61 4.10
N GLY A 880 -18.41 -13.84 3.32
CA GLY A 880 -17.10 -13.37 3.76
C GLY A 880 -16.32 -14.47 4.50
N GLY A 881 -15.72 -14.14 5.63
CA GLY A 881 -15.00 -15.09 6.49
C GLY A 881 -15.86 -15.91 7.47
N SER A 882 -17.19 -15.82 7.42
CA SER A 882 -18.10 -16.38 8.45
C SER A 882 -18.28 -17.89 8.36
N GLN A 883 -17.89 -18.51 7.24
CA GLN A 883 -17.98 -19.94 6.98
C GLN A 883 -16.63 -20.48 6.52
N ASP A 884 -16.40 -21.79 6.66
CA ASP A 884 -15.25 -22.43 5.99
C ASP A 884 -15.42 -22.37 4.47
N GLU A 885 -14.39 -21.88 3.81
CA GLU A 885 -14.38 -21.56 2.39
C GLU A 885 -14.49 -22.82 1.51
N MET A 886 -14.10 -24.00 2.02
CA MET A 886 -14.32 -25.26 1.29
C MET A 886 -15.81 -25.63 1.27
N VAL A 887 -16.55 -25.37 2.36
CA VAL A 887 -18.01 -25.55 2.39
C VAL A 887 -18.68 -24.61 1.41
N THR A 888 -18.19 -23.37 1.31
CA THR A 888 -18.64 -22.38 0.33
C THR A 888 -18.43 -22.87 -1.10
N LEU A 889 -17.22 -23.32 -1.44
CA LEU A 889 -16.91 -23.84 -2.77
C LEU A 889 -17.70 -25.11 -3.11
N GLU A 890 -17.81 -26.07 -2.19
CA GLU A 890 -18.59 -27.29 -2.39
C GLU A 890 -20.07 -26.99 -2.65
N GLY A 891 -20.65 -26.05 -1.89
CA GLY A 891 -22.02 -25.61 -2.08
C GLY A 891 -22.25 -24.91 -3.42
N PHE A 892 -21.30 -24.09 -3.87
CA PHE A 892 -21.41 -23.38 -5.14
C PHE A 892 -21.15 -24.27 -6.36
N LEU A 893 -20.15 -25.15 -6.30
CA LEU A 893 -19.80 -26.06 -7.40
C LEU A 893 -20.69 -27.32 -7.44
N GLY A 894 -21.34 -27.67 -6.33
CA GLY A 894 -22.07 -28.93 -6.15
C GLY A 894 -21.15 -30.16 -5.99
N ARG A 895 -19.84 -29.93 -5.82
CA ARG A 895 -18.78 -30.92 -5.67
C ARG A 895 -17.54 -30.26 -5.08
N LYS A 896 -16.56 -31.05 -4.65
CA LYS A 896 -15.22 -30.54 -4.32
C LYS A 896 -14.58 -29.87 -5.54
N PRO A 897 -13.83 -28.76 -5.32
CA PRO A 897 -13.06 -28.14 -6.39
C PRO A 897 -11.95 -29.08 -6.88
N ASN A 898 -11.50 -28.89 -8.13
CA ASN A 898 -10.39 -29.64 -8.71
C ASN A 898 -9.54 -28.77 -9.66
N THR A 899 -8.40 -29.32 -10.09
CA THR A 899 -7.38 -28.62 -10.91
C THR A 899 -7.62 -28.71 -12.42
N GLU A 900 -8.65 -29.41 -12.88
CA GLU A 900 -8.83 -29.76 -14.30
C GLU A 900 -9.07 -28.52 -15.17
N ALA A 901 -9.87 -27.57 -14.67
CA ALA A 901 -10.14 -26.32 -15.38
C ALA A 901 -8.85 -25.51 -15.61
N PHE A 902 -8.05 -25.37 -14.56
CA PHE A 902 -6.78 -24.66 -14.59
C PHE A 902 -5.78 -25.31 -15.56
N TYR A 903 -5.62 -26.63 -15.53
CA TYR A 903 -4.72 -27.32 -16.46
C TYR A 903 -5.16 -27.20 -17.92
N LYS A 904 -6.46 -27.33 -18.16
CA LYS A 904 -7.03 -27.15 -19.50
C LYS A 904 -6.80 -25.74 -20.04
N GLU A 905 -6.91 -24.74 -19.17
CA GLU A 905 -6.64 -23.34 -19.51
C GLU A 905 -5.17 -23.13 -19.91
N LEU A 906 -4.23 -23.76 -19.22
CA LEU A 906 -2.80 -23.73 -19.57
C LEU A 906 -2.42 -24.63 -20.75
N GLY A 907 -3.39 -25.27 -21.41
CA GLY A 907 -3.12 -26.17 -22.55
C GLY A 907 -2.42 -27.47 -22.16
N ILE A 908 -2.48 -27.86 -20.88
CA ILE A 908 -1.85 -29.07 -20.35
C ILE A 908 -2.89 -30.19 -20.35
N SER A 909 -2.67 -31.23 -21.16
CA SER A 909 -3.47 -32.46 -21.12
C SER A 909 -3.07 -33.34 -19.92
N GLN A 910 -4.02 -34.13 -19.41
CA GLN A 910 -3.82 -35.06 -18.29
C GLN A 910 -2.64 -36.02 -18.46
#